data_AF-A0AAV5WSB6-F1
#
_entry.id   AF-A0AAV5WSB6-F1
#
_cell.length_a   1.000
_cell.length_b   1.000
_cell.length_c   1.000
_cell.angle_alpha   90.00
_cell.angle_beta   90.00
_cell.angle_gamma   90.00
#
_symmetry.space_group_name_H-M   'P 1'
#
loop_
_entity.id
_entity.type
_entity.pdbx_description
1 polymer ?
#
loop_
_entity_poly.entity_id
_entity_poly.type
_entity_poly.pdbx_seq_one_letter_code
_entity_poly.pdbx_strand_id
1 'polypeptide(L)'
;REEERRRGSTMRNSVLMKSLLAAMAYVAVALAADKTYDQVMDLPGTMFEVKFKHYSGYLDADLGNHLHYWLLESQNNPAGSPLVLWLNGGPGCSSLGGLFTEHGPFHPTPDGEHMQENVFSWNKAANMLYLESPRMVGFSYRDQTAQPDDIYNDDKTAADTVLALKSFFRAYPEYEYRDFYVTGESYGGVYVPTLVDALIKELQKPHNNLPMNLVGFAIGNGEMDEIDQINSAIDLNYFRGIIGKDDYDDLYECCKDSIKDGQFVYCQFDQWYYLDEFGNANAKEFDDEKQRACANKIVDFGYNLVWNTTNVVYNTYQDCYSDPESAAKATKKVVASSRTMNLFTNNEQPFVDQGTFNNVASTDAMNAFQCYMGDMTEKYLNIPAVRRALHIPDTVGYWEDCNIEMNEVYYKQQHNNTGDVFDSIINSGHKIRFLLFNGDVDMACNFMGDQWFIERMAKRNDIPITIPHTNWDYTREAGMLPRGSGFAKRFANENVTIDMLTVKGGGHYVPTDRPGPALQMITNFFFGFSNYSHIIDLPLTPAALLPDYAPEAAKTLSRKEADKVYDLPGVTFETNFNQYSGYLNGVKGDYIHYWFVESQRSVANDPLVLWLTGGPGCSGFSAFLTENGPFHPNRGGETLFENVFAWNKVSNMLFVESPRNVGFSFQNYTENPDLEYDDDRSAKDLYFALRDFLEVFPEYKGRPFYITGESYGGVYVPSTASYLVDRITDGEFPDLNFKGIAIGNGQLSGLLQVSASLQMQYFHGTFDKEIHDKLKNCCPQSAHPGDPEYFEFCDFTPYIYLDKSGNVVPKDATNECSNLVAYYSQELVFAGPQEPYNLYQSCYEPGQAGNARPNLKKPVYQNRGFVDQALLVSHESSDSQDGFLCWMDDATQTYLNLPEVQAALHVRDDNGTVFWEGCSQEVGEKYFWQHNDTTQFFDNIIRKNYPLRVLIYNGDVDSACNFLADQWFVENLATKHSLELTEERKPWRYLTQIAGYTQRFNKKDFTIDVLTVKGAGHFVPTDRPGPALQMLASFLDQSSYSNPVGANIDLAPLKDSYATEEQIGQRDDFQKPVAEQPIRAKRETVTRPGPAPACNAINDVVDSLPGLTFDFKAKQYSGFLDPTPANYLHYWLIEADDKPDDKPLILWLNGGPGCSSLNGLMQELGPFLNNRDGETLYENVFSWHKVANLLFLETPRDVGYSFRSNEAADSDPDLYNDDLTADDNVKALVKFFDCHVKYRNRPFFLMGESYGGVY
;
A
#
# COMPACT_ATOMS: atom_id res chain seq x y z
N ARG A 1 35.43 73.72 -56.07
CA ARG A 1 34.14 73.00 -55.89
C ARG A 1 34.12 71.57 -56.47
N GLU A 2 35.11 71.14 -57.27
CA GLU A 2 35.27 69.71 -57.65
C GLU A 2 36.39 68.97 -56.90
N GLU A 3 37.33 69.67 -56.25
CA GLU A 3 38.39 69.04 -55.44
C GLU A 3 37.94 68.63 -54.02
N GLU A 4 36.88 69.21 -53.47
CA GLU A 4 36.37 68.86 -52.14
C GLU A 4 35.46 67.61 -52.14
N ARG A 5 34.98 67.14 -53.31
CA ARG A 5 34.17 65.92 -53.40
C ARG A 5 35.00 64.63 -53.49
N ARG A 6 36.29 64.70 -53.85
CA ARG A 6 37.16 63.51 -53.95
C ARG A 6 37.86 63.12 -52.64
N ARG A 7 38.04 64.04 -51.68
CA ARG A 7 38.62 63.72 -50.37
C ARG A 7 37.63 63.13 -49.35
N GLY A 8 36.32 63.30 -49.55
CA GLY A 8 35.28 62.76 -48.66
C GLY A 8 34.88 61.29 -48.91
N SER A 9 35.24 60.73 -50.06
CA SER A 9 34.85 59.35 -50.45
C SER A 9 35.87 58.29 -49.99
N THR A 10 37.16 58.60 -50.01
CA THR A 10 38.21 57.64 -49.65
C THR A 10 38.34 57.44 -48.14
N MET A 11 38.02 58.45 -47.32
CA MET A 11 38.06 58.35 -45.86
C MET A 11 36.80 57.70 -45.27
N ARG A 12 35.65 57.78 -45.98
CA ARG A 12 34.40 57.13 -45.55
C ARG A 12 34.40 55.64 -45.85
N ASN A 13 35.01 55.21 -46.96
CA ASN A 13 35.16 53.77 -47.26
C ASN A 13 36.23 53.09 -46.39
N SER A 14 37.31 53.77 -45.99
CA SER A 14 38.29 53.17 -45.07
C SER A 14 37.78 53.08 -43.63
N VAL A 15 36.91 54.00 -43.20
CA VAL A 15 36.26 53.94 -41.88
C VAL A 15 35.12 52.94 -41.90
N LEU A 16 34.26 52.89 -42.93
CA LEU A 16 33.23 51.84 -43.02
C LEU A 16 33.84 50.44 -43.14
N MET A 17 34.93 50.26 -43.88
CA MET A 17 35.56 48.95 -44.05
C MET A 17 36.36 48.54 -42.81
N LYS A 18 36.96 49.48 -42.06
CA LYS A 18 37.54 49.21 -40.73
C LYS A 18 36.47 49.00 -39.65
N SER A 19 35.31 49.65 -39.75
CA SER A 19 34.18 49.44 -38.85
C SER A 19 33.42 48.15 -39.16
N LEU A 20 33.32 47.72 -40.43
CA LEU A 20 32.80 46.40 -40.80
C LEU A 20 33.80 45.28 -40.48
N LEU A 21 35.11 45.49 -40.65
CA LEU A 21 36.12 44.52 -40.22
C LEU A 21 36.22 44.47 -38.69
N ALA A 22 36.05 45.58 -37.98
CA ALA A 22 35.99 45.61 -36.52
C ALA A 22 34.65 45.06 -35.98
N ALA A 23 33.53 45.24 -36.68
CA ALA A 23 32.25 44.64 -36.32
C ALA A 23 32.19 43.14 -36.66
N MET A 24 32.77 42.70 -37.77
CA MET A 24 32.95 41.27 -38.06
C MET A 24 33.98 40.65 -37.11
N ALA A 25 35.02 41.38 -36.69
CA ALA A 25 35.92 40.92 -35.64
C ALA A 25 35.25 40.94 -34.25
N TYR A 26 34.36 41.89 -33.93
CA TYR A 26 33.62 41.88 -32.66
C TYR A 26 32.54 40.80 -32.62
N VAL A 27 31.92 40.46 -33.74
CA VAL A 27 30.97 39.34 -33.84
C VAL A 27 31.70 37.99 -33.89
N ALA A 28 32.89 37.92 -34.49
CA ALA A 28 33.71 36.70 -34.50
C ALA A 28 34.53 36.48 -33.21
N VAL A 29 34.74 37.51 -32.39
CA VAL A 29 35.40 37.40 -31.07
C VAL A 29 34.41 37.00 -29.98
N ALA A 30 33.09 37.06 -30.23
CA ALA A 30 32.05 36.73 -29.25
C ALA A 30 31.58 35.26 -29.29
N LEU A 31 32.23 34.38 -30.07
CA LEU A 31 31.80 32.97 -30.25
C LEU A 31 32.79 31.93 -29.70
N ALA A 32 34.01 32.32 -29.33
CA ALA A 32 34.97 31.44 -28.69
C ALA A 32 34.82 31.53 -27.16
N ALA A 33 35.00 30.41 -26.44
CA ALA A 33 34.93 30.38 -24.98
C ALA A 33 35.72 31.54 -24.34
N ASP A 34 35.01 32.37 -23.60
CA ASP A 34 35.54 33.54 -22.90
C ASP A 34 34.95 33.49 -21.49
N LYS A 35 35.79 33.12 -20.52
CA LYS A 35 35.43 33.04 -19.10
C LYS A 35 34.65 34.26 -18.59
N THR A 36 34.94 35.46 -19.11
CA THR A 36 34.29 36.70 -18.67
C THR A 36 32.86 36.82 -19.18
N TYR A 37 32.59 36.29 -20.37
CA TYR A 37 31.27 36.28 -21.00
C TYR A 37 30.46 35.07 -20.56
N ASP A 38 31.11 33.91 -20.43
CA ASP A 38 30.46 32.62 -20.19
C ASP A 38 29.97 32.47 -18.74
N GLN A 39 30.39 33.33 -17.80
CA GLN A 39 29.97 33.22 -16.40
C GLN A 39 28.46 33.45 -16.24
N VAL A 40 27.76 32.44 -15.72
CA VAL A 40 26.34 32.55 -15.38
C VAL A 40 26.23 33.30 -14.05
N MET A 41 25.56 34.46 -14.08
CA MET A 41 25.46 35.36 -12.93
C MET A 41 24.17 35.19 -12.13
N ASP A 42 23.06 34.91 -12.83
CA ASP A 42 21.74 34.68 -12.25
C ASP A 42 21.04 33.63 -13.11
N LEU A 43 20.72 32.48 -12.52
CA LEU A 43 20.05 31.38 -13.18
C LEU A 43 18.57 31.41 -12.79
N PRO A 44 17.65 31.77 -13.71
CA PRO A 44 16.24 31.95 -13.36
C PRO A 44 15.62 30.71 -12.71
N GLY A 45 14.79 30.90 -11.68
CA GLY A 45 14.06 29.80 -11.04
C GLY A 45 14.85 29.03 -9.96
N THR A 46 16.13 29.35 -9.70
CA THR A 46 16.84 28.73 -8.57
C THR A 46 16.24 29.15 -7.24
N MET A 47 15.84 28.17 -6.42
CA MET A 47 15.17 28.41 -5.13
C MET A 47 16.14 28.59 -3.95
N PHE A 48 17.44 28.47 -4.19
CA PHE A 48 18.50 28.56 -3.19
C PHE A 48 19.65 29.44 -3.69
N GLU A 49 20.49 29.92 -2.77
CA GLU A 49 21.66 30.71 -3.13
C GLU A 49 22.77 29.84 -3.71
N VAL A 50 23.14 30.06 -4.98
CA VAL A 50 24.27 29.38 -5.64
C VAL A 50 25.59 30.00 -5.19
N LYS A 51 26.38 29.25 -4.41
CA LYS A 51 27.62 29.73 -3.75
C LYS A 51 28.92 29.38 -4.46
N PHE A 52 28.84 28.77 -5.64
CA PHE A 52 29.97 28.42 -6.48
C PHE A 52 29.81 29.09 -7.84
N LYS A 53 30.92 29.32 -8.55
CA LYS A 53 30.84 29.88 -9.90
C LYS A 53 30.49 28.79 -10.90
N HIS A 54 29.82 29.20 -11.96
CA HIS A 54 29.54 28.34 -13.08
C HIS A 54 29.54 29.13 -14.37
N TYR A 55 29.86 28.44 -15.47
CA TYR A 55 30.09 29.04 -16.76
C TYR A 55 29.44 28.18 -17.84
N SER A 56 28.72 28.81 -18.76
CA SER A 56 28.06 28.14 -19.88
C SER A 56 28.37 28.89 -21.17
N GLY A 57 28.79 28.16 -22.21
CA GLY A 57 29.25 28.72 -23.47
C GLY A 57 29.61 27.64 -24.49
N TYR A 58 30.50 27.95 -25.42
CA TYR A 58 30.86 27.05 -26.54
C TYR A 58 32.36 26.82 -26.67
N LEU A 59 32.74 25.56 -26.88
CA LEU A 59 34.10 25.14 -27.18
C LEU A 59 34.23 24.78 -28.67
N ASP A 60 35.11 25.49 -29.36
CA ASP A 60 35.47 25.18 -30.76
C ASP A 60 36.02 23.74 -30.89
N ALA A 61 35.41 22.95 -31.76
CA ALA A 61 35.89 21.63 -32.17
C ALA A 61 36.51 21.69 -33.58
N ASP A 62 36.17 20.76 -34.47
CA ASP A 62 36.56 20.86 -35.88
C ASP A 62 35.86 22.04 -36.59
N LEU A 63 36.40 22.49 -37.73
CA LEU A 63 36.00 23.75 -38.36
C LEU A 63 34.47 23.87 -38.53
N GLY A 64 33.88 24.81 -37.80
CA GLY A 64 32.45 25.12 -37.80
C GLY A 64 31.61 24.37 -36.76
N ASN A 65 32.18 23.40 -36.02
CA ASN A 65 31.51 22.70 -34.92
C ASN A 65 31.75 23.42 -33.59
N HIS A 66 30.67 23.64 -32.85
CA HIS A 66 30.67 24.33 -31.56
C HIS A 66 29.98 23.45 -30.53
N LEU A 67 30.74 22.96 -29.54
CA LEU A 67 30.19 22.11 -28.48
C LEU A 67 29.81 22.96 -27.27
N HIS A 68 28.55 22.91 -26.87
CA HIS A 68 28.07 23.56 -25.66
C HIS A 68 28.67 22.89 -24.42
N TYR A 69 29.12 23.71 -23.49
CA TYR A 69 29.61 23.24 -22.20
C TYR A 69 28.93 23.96 -21.05
N TRP A 70 28.90 23.28 -19.90
CA TRP A 70 28.59 23.90 -18.62
C TRP A 70 29.61 23.46 -17.56
N LEU A 71 30.47 24.39 -17.16
CA LEU A 71 31.44 24.20 -16.08
C LEU A 71 30.83 24.64 -14.75
N LEU A 72 30.83 23.76 -13.76
CA LEU A 72 30.44 24.02 -12.38
C LEU A 72 31.68 23.91 -11.47
N GLU A 73 32.11 25.02 -10.86
CA GLU A 73 33.23 24.99 -9.92
C GLU A 73 32.90 24.15 -8.68
N SER A 74 33.93 23.58 -8.05
CA SER A 74 33.75 22.83 -6.81
C SER A 74 33.17 23.71 -5.71
N GLN A 75 32.20 23.19 -4.94
CA GLN A 75 31.56 23.92 -3.84
C GLN A 75 32.49 24.17 -2.64
N ASN A 76 33.56 23.39 -2.50
CA ASN A 76 34.45 23.45 -1.32
C ASN A 76 35.80 24.11 -1.63
N ASN A 77 36.56 23.57 -2.59
CA ASN A 77 37.89 24.08 -2.94
C ASN A 77 38.14 24.04 -4.46
N PRO A 78 37.53 24.95 -5.24
CA PRO A 78 37.64 24.91 -6.70
C PRO A 78 39.09 25.02 -7.20
N ALA A 79 39.96 25.71 -6.46
CA ALA A 79 41.38 25.85 -6.78
C ALA A 79 42.23 24.60 -6.50
N GLY A 80 41.77 23.67 -5.66
CA GLY A 80 42.49 22.43 -5.33
C GLY A 80 41.80 21.15 -5.81
N SER A 81 40.48 21.18 -6.07
CA SER A 81 39.71 20.04 -6.54
C SER A 81 40.06 19.64 -7.98
N PRO A 82 39.91 18.36 -8.36
CA PRO A 82 40.14 17.91 -9.72
C PRO A 82 39.19 18.59 -10.73
N LEU A 83 39.56 18.55 -12.01
CA LEU A 83 38.68 18.86 -13.13
C LEU A 83 38.15 17.55 -13.70
N VAL A 84 36.84 17.44 -13.83
CA VAL A 84 36.17 16.19 -14.24
C VAL A 84 35.25 16.50 -15.41
N LEU A 85 35.53 15.89 -16.56
CA LEU A 85 34.66 15.92 -17.72
C LEU A 85 33.54 14.87 -17.54
N TRP A 86 32.29 15.25 -17.76
CA TRP A 86 31.15 14.33 -17.80
C TRP A 86 30.56 14.28 -19.22
N LEU A 87 30.33 13.05 -19.71
CA LEU A 87 29.71 12.75 -20.99
C LEU A 87 28.56 11.75 -20.78
N ASN A 88 27.31 12.18 -21.00
CA ASN A 88 26.22 11.21 -21.19
C ASN A 88 26.40 10.45 -22.52
N GLY A 89 25.68 9.34 -22.66
CA GLY A 89 25.78 8.43 -23.80
C GLY A 89 24.76 8.70 -24.93
N GLY A 90 23.95 7.70 -25.24
CA GLY A 90 23.01 7.70 -26.37
C GLY A 90 23.35 6.60 -27.38
N PRO A 91 24.21 6.85 -28.39
CA PRO A 91 24.96 8.08 -28.70
C PRO A 91 24.07 9.27 -29.05
N GLY A 92 24.41 10.48 -28.61
CA GLY A 92 23.66 11.68 -28.97
C GLY A 92 22.69 12.23 -27.93
N CYS A 93 22.82 11.79 -26.68
CA CYS A 93 22.12 12.36 -25.54
C CYS A 93 22.97 13.43 -24.84
N SER A 94 22.31 14.42 -24.26
CA SER A 94 22.92 15.59 -23.68
C SER A 94 23.53 15.30 -22.32
N SER A 95 24.74 15.82 -22.08
CA SER A 95 25.36 15.84 -20.76
C SER A 95 24.63 16.73 -19.76
N LEU A 96 23.71 17.59 -20.20
CA LEU A 96 22.86 18.37 -19.31
C LEU A 96 21.74 17.51 -18.70
N GLY A 97 21.35 16.39 -19.33
CA GLY A 97 20.52 15.37 -18.70
C GLY A 97 21.13 14.95 -17.36
N GLY A 98 22.39 14.48 -17.37
CA GLY A 98 23.08 14.11 -16.14
C GLY A 98 23.39 15.26 -15.17
N LEU A 99 23.40 16.50 -15.66
CA LEU A 99 23.48 17.67 -14.78
C LEU A 99 22.17 17.81 -13.96
N PHE A 100 21.01 17.75 -14.60
CA PHE A 100 19.73 18.07 -13.95
C PHE A 100 19.03 16.88 -13.30
N THR A 101 19.25 15.67 -13.79
CA THR A 101 18.54 14.48 -13.31
C THR A 101 19.40 13.57 -12.44
N GLU A 102 20.73 13.58 -12.62
CA GLU A 102 21.63 12.63 -11.95
C GLU A 102 22.44 13.29 -10.80
N HIS A 103 23.39 14.17 -11.13
CA HIS A 103 24.45 14.52 -10.18
C HIS A 103 24.98 15.96 -10.27
N GLY A 104 24.37 16.82 -11.08
CA GLY A 104 24.59 18.26 -10.96
C GLY A 104 23.84 18.84 -9.76
N PRO A 105 24.10 20.11 -9.40
CA PRO A 105 23.60 20.74 -8.18
C PRO A 105 22.15 21.23 -8.28
N PHE A 106 21.51 21.10 -9.44
CA PHE A 106 20.18 21.63 -9.71
C PHE A 106 19.24 20.48 -10.08
N HIS A 107 18.15 20.32 -9.33
CA HIS A 107 17.06 19.41 -9.68
C HIS A 107 15.80 20.20 -10.03
N PRO A 108 15.12 19.91 -11.15
CA PRO A 108 13.89 20.59 -11.50
C PRO A 108 12.76 20.22 -10.53
N THR A 109 11.91 21.19 -10.22
CA THR A 109 10.66 20.96 -9.48
C THR A 109 9.54 20.56 -10.45
N PRO A 110 8.40 20.03 -9.97
CA PRO A 110 7.32 19.54 -10.84
C PRO A 110 6.72 20.58 -11.78
N ASP A 111 6.94 21.88 -11.52
CA ASP A 111 6.46 22.95 -12.40
C ASP A 111 7.35 23.17 -13.63
N GLY A 112 8.57 22.63 -13.66
CA GLY A 112 9.56 22.87 -14.73
C GLY A 112 9.96 24.34 -14.93
N GLU A 113 9.77 25.17 -13.92
CA GLU A 113 10.14 26.59 -13.87
C GLU A 113 11.15 26.88 -12.75
N HIS A 114 11.13 26.09 -11.67
CA HIS A 114 12.01 26.26 -10.51
C HIS A 114 12.96 25.07 -10.30
N MET A 115 14.08 25.35 -9.62
CA MET A 115 15.15 24.40 -9.32
C MET A 115 15.46 24.37 -7.81
N GLN A 116 15.56 23.16 -7.26
CA GLN A 116 16.00 22.89 -5.89
C GLN A 116 17.44 22.33 -5.87
N GLU A 117 18.10 22.39 -4.71
CA GLU A 117 19.49 21.89 -4.57
C GLU A 117 19.54 20.36 -4.59
N ASN A 118 20.46 19.80 -5.38
CA ASN A 118 20.93 18.43 -5.18
C ASN A 118 22.05 18.37 -4.13
N VAL A 119 21.73 17.89 -2.93
CA VAL A 119 22.72 17.75 -1.85
C VAL A 119 23.74 16.63 -2.07
N PHE A 120 23.59 15.83 -3.12
CA PHE A 120 24.53 14.78 -3.50
C PHE A 120 25.33 15.11 -4.78
N SER A 121 25.32 16.38 -5.21
CA SER A 121 26.02 16.77 -6.43
C SER A 121 27.52 16.46 -6.39
N TRP A 122 28.05 15.95 -7.50
CA TRP A 122 29.47 15.64 -7.66
C TRP A 122 30.35 16.91 -7.64
N ASN A 123 29.79 18.09 -7.93
CA ASN A 123 30.55 19.33 -7.79
C ASN A 123 30.86 19.69 -6.32
N LYS A 124 30.35 18.95 -5.33
CA LYS A 124 30.84 19.03 -3.95
C LYS A 124 32.29 18.56 -3.81
N ALA A 125 32.74 17.62 -4.66
CA ALA A 125 34.09 17.07 -4.64
C ALA A 125 35.00 17.58 -5.78
N ALA A 126 34.43 17.95 -6.93
CA ALA A 126 35.18 18.26 -8.15
C ALA A 126 34.71 19.54 -8.85
N ASN A 127 35.51 20.07 -9.78
CA ASN A 127 35.04 21.00 -10.80
C ASN A 127 34.47 20.16 -11.96
N MET A 128 33.16 20.21 -12.16
CA MET A 128 32.46 19.37 -13.14
C MET A 128 32.28 20.13 -14.45
N LEU A 129 32.79 19.58 -15.55
CA LEU A 129 32.62 20.08 -16.91
C LEU A 129 31.65 19.15 -17.64
N TYR A 130 30.41 19.59 -17.82
CA TYR A 130 29.43 18.89 -18.63
C TYR A 130 29.59 19.35 -20.08
N LEU A 131 29.72 18.42 -21.02
CA LEU A 131 29.95 18.74 -22.44
C LEU A 131 28.89 18.04 -23.29
N GLU A 132 28.07 18.80 -24.00
CA GLU A 132 27.10 18.25 -24.95
C GLU A 132 27.85 17.84 -26.23
N SER A 133 28.01 16.53 -26.45
CA SER A 133 28.79 15.96 -27.54
C SER A 133 28.11 14.70 -28.06
N PRO A 134 28.12 14.42 -29.37
CA PRO A 134 28.75 15.17 -30.46
C PRO A 134 28.03 16.48 -30.85
N ARG A 135 28.46 17.13 -31.93
CA ARG A 135 27.75 18.29 -32.51
C ARG A 135 26.27 17.95 -32.75
N MET A 136 25.39 18.96 -32.66
CA MET A 136 23.93 18.84 -32.80
C MET A 136 23.20 18.16 -31.63
N VAL A 137 23.90 17.79 -30.56
CA VAL A 137 23.30 17.33 -29.30
C VAL A 137 22.97 18.52 -28.41
N GLY A 138 21.74 18.58 -27.90
CA GLY A 138 21.28 19.67 -27.04
C GLY A 138 21.48 21.06 -27.68
N PHE A 139 22.31 21.90 -27.06
CA PHE A 139 22.65 23.23 -27.58
C PHE A 139 23.90 23.27 -28.47
N SER A 140 24.64 22.17 -28.61
CA SER A 140 25.77 22.06 -29.54
C SER A 140 25.31 22.21 -30.99
N TYR A 141 26.08 22.90 -31.83
CA TYR A 141 25.66 23.19 -33.20
C TYR A 141 26.82 23.25 -34.19
N ARG A 142 26.47 23.35 -35.46
CA ARG A 142 27.40 23.65 -36.55
C ARG A 142 27.01 24.93 -37.27
N ASP A 143 28.00 25.75 -37.64
CA ASP A 143 27.78 26.95 -38.44
C ASP A 143 27.13 26.62 -39.78
N GLN A 144 26.01 27.27 -40.10
CA GLN A 144 25.31 27.09 -41.38
C GLN A 144 26.18 27.44 -42.61
N THR A 145 27.23 28.25 -42.40
CA THR A 145 28.17 28.67 -43.46
C THR A 145 29.39 27.75 -43.60
N ALA A 146 29.58 26.79 -42.69
CA ALA A 146 30.66 25.81 -42.79
C ALA A 146 30.39 24.81 -43.92
N GLN A 147 31.45 24.15 -44.41
CA GLN A 147 31.27 23.05 -45.37
C GLN A 147 30.45 21.91 -44.72
N PRO A 148 29.66 21.13 -45.47
CA PRO A 148 28.99 19.96 -44.92
C PRO A 148 29.99 19.01 -44.24
N ASP A 149 29.61 18.49 -43.07
CA ASP A 149 30.31 17.45 -42.32
C ASP A 149 29.28 16.37 -42.00
N ASP A 150 29.29 15.29 -42.79
CA ASP A 150 28.31 14.20 -42.70
C ASP A 150 28.86 13.00 -41.89
N ILE A 151 29.99 13.18 -41.18
CA ILE A 151 30.63 12.11 -40.41
C ILE A 151 30.16 12.18 -38.95
N TYR A 152 29.42 11.15 -38.54
CA TYR A 152 29.01 10.92 -37.16
C TYR A 152 29.48 9.52 -36.76
N ASN A 153 30.57 9.43 -35.99
CA ASN A 153 31.16 8.17 -35.54
C ASN A 153 32.11 8.40 -34.37
N ASP A 154 32.57 7.31 -33.75
CA ASP A 154 33.36 7.32 -32.50
C ASP A 154 34.66 8.11 -32.63
N ASP A 155 35.43 7.86 -33.70
CA ASP A 155 36.71 8.52 -33.93
C ASP A 155 36.53 10.04 -34.11
N LYS A 156 35.50 10.47 -34.84
CA LYS A 156 35.21 11.89 -35.07
C LYS A 156 34.76 12.57 -33.79
N THR A 157 33.91 11.92 -33.00
CA THR A 157 33.44 12.44 -31.71
C THR A 157 34.60 12.61 -30.73
N ALA A 158 35.50 11.63 -30.62
CA ALA A 158 36.71 11.73 -29.81
C ALA A 158 37.64 12.86 -30.30
N ALA A 159 37.86 12.96 -31.62
CA ALA A 159 38.70 14.02 -32.20
C ALA A 159 38.14 15.43 -31.96
N ASP A 160 36.83 15.62 -32.15
CA ASP A 160 36.15 16.90 -31.88
C ASP A 160 36.25 17.27 -30.40
N THR A 161 36.10 16.29 -29.51
CA THR A 161 36.20 16.51 -28.07
C THR A 161 37.64 16.87 -27.63
N VAL A 162 38.68 16.28 -28.25
CA VAL A 162 40.08 16.69 -28.02
C VAL A 162 40.30 18.14 -28.43
N LEU A 163 39.72 18.59 -29.54
CA LEU A 163 39.80 19.99 -29.98
C LEU A 163 39.04 20.93 -29.04
N ALA A 164 37.84 20.55 -28.61
CA ALA A 164 37.06 21.28 -27.62
C ALA A 164 37.84 21.45 -26.30
N LEU A 165 38.51 20.39 -25.82
CA LEU A 165 39.35 20.46 -24.62
C LEU A 165 40.57 21.38 -24.80
N LYS A 166 41.22 21.39 -25.97
CA LYS A 166 42.24 22.41 -26.29
C LYS A 166 41.66 23.82 -26.27
N SER A 167 40.42 23.99 -26.70
CA SER A 167 39.70 25.26 -26.58
C SER A 167 39.45 25.64 -25.13
N PHE A 168 39.02 24.68 -24.31
CA PHE A 168 38.74 24.85 -22.89
C PHE A 168 39.98 25.34 -22.13
N PHE A 169 41.13 24.67 -22.25
CA PHE A 169 42.33 25.08 -21.53
C PHE A 169 42.89 26.44 -21.97
N ARG A 170 42.61 26.87 -23.21
CA ARG A 170 42.93 28.24 -23.65
C ARG A 170 42.05 29.28 -22.96
N ALA A 171 40.77 28.97 -22.74
CA ALA A 171 39.82 29.85 -22.07
C ALA A 171 39.96 29.86 -20.54
N TYR A 172 40.35 28.72 -19.96
CA TYR A 172 40.48 28.50 -18.52
C TYR A 172 41.89 28.00 -18.11
N PRO A 173 42.92 28.84 -18.26
CA PRO A 173 44.31 28.44 -17.98
C PRO A 173 44.57 28.05 -16.52
N GLU A 174 43.71 28.42 -15.57
CA GLU A 174 43.80 28.02 -14.15
C GLU A 174 43.56 26.52 -13.89
N TYR A 175 43.01 25.79 -14.85
CA TYR A 175 42.87 24.33 -14.78
C TYR A 175 44.01 23.58 -15.47
N GLU A 176 44.96 24.28 -16.09
CA GLU A 176 46.13 23.64 -16.70
C GLU A 176 46.85 22.73 -15.68
N TYR A 177 47.11 21.49 -16.10
CA TYR A 177 47.75 20.45 -15.29
C TYR A 177 47.03 20.11 -13.97
N ARG A 178 45.77 20.53 -13.79
CA ARG A 178 44.92 19.97 -12.73
C ARG A 178 44.72 18.48 -12.98
N ASP A 179 44.61 17.70 -11.92
CA ASP A 179 44.17 16.30 -12.01
C ASP A 179 42.87 16.25 -12.80
N PHE A 180 42.96 15.63 -13.98
CA PHE A 180 41.90 15.59 -14.96
C PHE A 180 41.37 14.16 -15.07
N TYR A 181 40.05 14.04 -14.93
CA TYR A 181 39.31 12.81 -15.10
C TYR A 181 38.30 12.93 -16.23
N VAL A 182 38.20 11.86 -17.04
CA VAL A 182 37.13 11.72 -18.03
C VAL A 182 36.08 10.77 -17.45
N THR A 183 34.83 11.19 -17.37
CA THR A 183 33.76 10.38 -16.82
C THR A 183 32.58 10.36 -17.77
N GLY A 184 31.80 9.28 -17.76
CA GLY A 184 30.59 9.19 -18.56
C GLY A 184 29.78 7.95 -18.26
N GLU A 185 28.62 7.85 -18.90
CA GLU A 185 27.64 6.79 -18.67
C GLU A 185 27.12 6.20 -19.98
N SER A 186 26.64 4.95 -19.98
CA SER A 186 25.94 4.35 -21.11
C SER A 186 26.88 4.16 -22.30
N TYR A 187 26.55 4.74 -23.46
CA TYR A 187 27.50 4.85 -24.59
C TYR A 187 28.81 5.60 -24.25
N GLY A 188 28.89 6.21 -23.06
CA GLY A 188 30.14 6.57 -22.39
C GLY A 188 31.16 5.43 -22.31
N GLY A 189 30.70 4.17 -22.32
CA GLY A 189 31.52 2.97 -22.50
C GLY A 189 32.37 2.97 -23.77
N VAL A 190 31.94 3.71 -24.82
CA VAL A 190 32.70 3.96 -26.04
C VAL A 190 33.38 5.34 -26.01
N TYR A 191 32.63 6.40 -25.68
CA TYR A 191 33.15 7.79 -25.70
C TYR A 191 34.34 8.00 -24.77
N VAL A 192 34.26 7.50 -23.55
CA VAL A 192 35.30 7.70 -22.54
C VAL A 192 36.62 7.03 -22.94
N PRO A 193 36.69 5.72 -23.24
CA PRO A 193 37.96 5.10 -23.58
C PRO A 193 38.53 5.61 -24.92
N THR A 194 37.71 5.85 -25.93
CA THR A 194 38.21 6.39 -27.21
C THR A 194 38.79 7.80 -27.05
N LEU A 195 38.14 8.66 -26.24
CA LEU A 195 38.68 9.97 -25.89
C LEU A 195 39.96 9.87 -25.08
N VAL A 196 40.01 9.01 -24.06
CA VAL A 196 41.20 8.80 -23.22
C VAL A 196 42.39 8.33 -24.05
N ASP A 197 42.18 7.37 -24.95
CA ASP A 197 43.20 6.88 -25.87
C ASP A 197 43.69 7.99 -26.82
N ALA A 198 42.77 8.79 -27.38
CA ALA A 198 43.12 9.95 -28.21
C ALA A 198 43.91 11.02 -27.44
N LEU A 199 43.54 11.29 -26.18
CA LEU A 199 44.24 12.23 -25.30
C LEU A 199 45.65 11.73 -24.97
N ILE A 200 45.82 10.45 -24.62
CA ILE A 200 47.15 9.86 -24.37
C ILE A 200 48.03 9.97 -25.61
N LYS A 201 47.50 9.62 -26.80
CA LYS A 201 48.22 9.76 -28.06
C LYS A 201 48.63 11.21 -28.33
N GLU A 202 47.77 12.18 -28.02
CA GLU A 202 48.09 13.60 -28.14
C GLU A 202 49.17 14.05 -27.15
N LEU A 203 49.08 13.63 -25.89
CA LEU A 203 50.08 13.94 -24.84
C LEU A 203 51.46 13.37 -25.17
N GLN A 204 51.50 12.21 -25.84
CA GLN A 204 52.74 11.55 -26.25
C GLN A 204 53.37 12.12 -27.54
N LYS A 205 52.70 13.03 -28.27
CA LYS A 205 53.28 13.66 -29.47
C LYS A 205 54.47 14.57 -29.11
N PRO A 206 55.53 14.60 -29.92
CA PRO A 206 56.59 15.62 -29.81
C PRO A 206 55.99 17.02 -29.99
N HIS A 207 56.24 17.93 -29.06
CA HIS A 207 55.67 19.29 -29.05
C HIS A 207 54.14 19.34 -28.89
N ASN A 208 53.57 18.53 -27.98
CA ASN A 208 52.17 18.66 -27.60
C ASN A 208 51.88 20.06 -27.02
N ASN A 209 50.67 20.57 -27.29
CA ASN A 209 50.16 21.85 -26.77
C ASN A 209 48.92 21.63 -25.89
N LEU A 210 48.78 20.45 -25.27
CA LEU A 210 47.64 20.14 -24.40
C LEU A 210 48.09 20.16 -22.93
N PRO A 211 47.81 21.24 -22.17
CA PRO A 211 48.28 21.41 -20.81
C PRO A 211 47.42 20.63 -19.79
N MET A 212 47.45 19.30 -19.87
CA MET A 212 46.58 18.40 -19.12
C MET A 212 47.38 17.42 -18.26
N ASN A 213 46.90 17.14 -17.04
CA ASN A 213 47.35 16.02 -16.22
C ASN A 213 46.26 14.94 -16.19
N LEU A 214 46.26 14.03 -17.17
CA LEU A 214 45.28 12.95 -17.25
C LEU A 214 45.58 11.88 -16.18
N VAL A 215 44.74 11.81 -15.14
CA VAL A 215 44.94 10.92 -13.98
C VAL A 215 44.11 9.65 -14.10
N GLY A 216 42.89 9.76 -14.62
CA GLY A 216 41.99 8.62 -14.67
C GLY A 216 40.70 8.83 -15.43
N PHE A 217 39.86 7.80 -15.45
CA PHE A 217 38.52 7.89 -16.02
C PHE A 217 37.51 7.01 -15.27
N ALA A 218 36.22 7.33 -15.35
CA ALA A 218 35.17 6.49 -14.78
C ALA A 218 34.03 6.26 -15.77
N ILE A 219 33.46 5.06 -15.78
CA ILE A 219 32.38 4.67 -16.67
C ILE A 219 31.26 4.10 -15.80
N GLY A 220 30.08 4.72 -15.87
CA GLY A 220 28.85 4.21 -15.29
C GLY A 220 28.10 3.38 -16.32
N ASN A 221 27.67 2.16 -15.98
CA ASN A 221 26.79 1.35 -16.82
C ASN A 221 27.16 1.42 -18.32
N GLY A 222 28.37 0.99 -18.68
CA GLY A 222 28.99 1.34 -19.94
C GLY A 222 28.78 0.32 -21.05
N GLU A 223 28.45 0.76 -22.27
CA GLU A 223 28.44 -0.14 -23.44
C GLU A 223 29.88 -0.40 -23.92
N MET A 224 30.56 -1.38 -23.33
CA MET A 224 31.97 -1.68 -23.62
C MET A 224 32.18 -2.84 -24.60
N ASP A 225 31.30 -3.85 -24.56
CA ASP A 225 31.35 -5.07 -25.37
C ASP A 225 29.94 -5.63 -25.53
N GLU A 226 29.29 -5.26 -26.64
CA GLU A 226 27.90 -5.63 -26.95
C GLU A 226 27.71 -7.15 -26.94
N ILE A 227 28.76 -7.91 -27.26
CA ILE A 227 28.71 -9.38 -27.21
C ILE A 227 28.55 -9.87 -25.77
N ASP A 228 29.27 -9.28 -24.83
CA ASP A 228 29.12 -9.61 -23.41
C ASP A 228 27.77 -9.14 -22.86
N GLN A 229 27.28 -7.99 -23.30
CA GLN A 229 25.97 -7.48 -22.91
C GLN A 229 24.87 -8.44 -23.34
N ILE A 230 24.85 -8.88 -24.60
CA ILE A 230 23.89 -9.87 -25.11
C ILE A 230 24.01 -11.22 -24.40
N ASN A 231 25.24 -11.73 -24.19
CA ASN A 231 25.44 -13.03 -23.55
C ASN A 231 24.97 -13.01 -22.08
N SER A 232 25.34 -11.97 -21.34
CA SER A 232 24.98 -11.83 -19.92
C SER A 232 23.51 -11.49 -19.71
N ALA A 233 22.87 -10.78 -20.65
CA ALA A 233 21.44 -10.49 -20.60
C ALA A 233 20.58 -11.76 -20.60
N ILE A 234 20.99 -12.83 -21.30
CA ILE A 234 20.29 -14.12 -21.28
C ILE A 234 20.26 -14.69 -19.85
N ASP A 235 21.40 -14.74 -19.19
CA ASP A 235 21.51 -15.24 -17.81
C ASP A 235 20.72 -14.36 -16.84
N LEU A 236 20.85 -13.03 -16.95
CA LEU A 236 20.11 -12.09 -16.11
C LEU A 236 18.61 -12.19 -16.34
N ASN A 237 18.14 -12.28 -17.58
CA ASN A 237 16.73 -12.47 -17.90
C ASN A 237 16.19 -13.78 -17.32
N TYR A 238 16.97 -14.86 -17.31
CA TYR A 238 16.58 -16.10 -16.63
C TYR A 238 16.54 -15.92 -15.09
N PHE A 239 17.61 -15.45 -14.47
CA PHE A 239 17.70 -15.31 -13.01
C PHE A 239 16.78 -14.24 -12.41
N ARG A 240 16.36 -13.26 -13.23
CA ARG A 240 15.34 -12.26 -12.88
C ARG A 240 13.92 -12.69 -13.24
N GLY A 241 13.76 -13.87 -13.83
CA GLY A 241 12.46 -14.49 -14.06
C GLY A 241 11.70 -14.00 -15.29
N ILE A 242 12.41 -13.45 -16.26
CA ILE A 242 11.88 -12.96 -17.54
C ILE A 242 11.82 -14.11 -18.57
N ILE A 243 12.75 -15.07 -18.51
CA ILE A 243 12.76 -16.28 -19.36
C ILE A 243 12.49 -17.52 -18.49
N GLY A 244 11.69 -18.45 -19.03
CA GLY A 244 11.37 -19.72 -18.36
C GLY A 244 12.52 -20.73 -18.39
N LYS A 245 12.50 -21.71 -17.47
CA LYS A 245 13.55 -22.73 -17.36
C LYS A 245 13.72 -23.57 -18.63
N ASP A 246 12.63 -24.02 -19.25
CA ASP A 246 12.70 -24.84 -20.47
C ASP A 246 13.39 -24.05 -21.62
N ASP A 247 13.06 -22.76 -21.75
CA ASP A 247 13.66 -21.89 -22.76
C ASP A 247 15.15 -21.63 -22.51
N TYR A 248 15.55 -21.50 -21.24
CA TYR A 248 16.95 -21.33 -20.84
C TYR A 248 17.75 -22.64 -21.02
N ASP A 249 17.18 -23.79 -20.66
CA ASP A 249 17.80 -25.10 -20.86
C ASP A 249 17.98 -25.44 -22.36
N ASP A 250 17.03 -25.03 -23.22
CA ASP A 250 17.12 -25.18 -24.68
C ASP A 250 18.38 -24.50 -25.27
N LEU A 251 18.83 -23.39 -24.67
CA LEU A 251 20.03 -22.66 -25.11
C LEU A 251 21.32 -23.44 -24.84
N TYR A 252 21.30 -24.45 -23.95
CA TYR A 252 22.44 -25.31 -23.68
C TYR A 252 23.00 -25.97 -24.94
N GLU A 253 22.12 -26.50 -25.78
CA GLU A 253 22.54 -27.15 -27.03
C GLU A 253 23.13 -26.16 -28.04
N CYS A 254 22.82 -24.86 -27.93
CA CYS A 254 23.31 -23.81 -28.81
C CYS A 254 24.77 -23.39 -28.48
N CYS A 255 25.30 -23.70 -27.30
CA CYS A 255 26.64 -23.25 -26.91
C CYS A 255 27.48 -24.29 -26.15
N LYS A 256 27.05 -25.56 -26.12
CA LYS A 256 27.77 -26.67 -25.46
C LYS A 256 29.26 -26.76 -25.77
N ASP A 257 29.68 -26.38 -26.97
CA ASP A 257 31.08 -26.43 -27.40
C ASP A 257 31.93 -25.28 -26.80
N SER A 258 31.29 -24.24 -26.29
CA SER A 258 31.92 -23.07 -25.64
C SER A 258 32.04 -23.21 -24.12
N ILE A 259 31.28 -24.13 -23.50
CA ILE A 259 31.26 -24.34 -22.04
C ILE A 259 32.60 -24.92 -21.59
N LYS A 260 33.34 -24.14 -20.80
CA LYS A 260 34.54 -24.61 -20.09
C LYS A 260 34.18 -24.90 -18.65
N ASP A 261 34.65 -26.03 -18.12
CA ASP A 261 34.47 -26.44 -16.72
C ASP A 261 33.01 -26.64 -16.24
N GLY A 262 32.06 -26.81 -17.18
CA GLY A 262 30.66 -27.15 -16.88
C GLY A 262 29.80 -25.99 -16.35
N GLN A 263 30.25 -24.74 -16.46
CA GLN A 263 29.49 -23.56 -16.05
C GLN A 263 28.78 -22.93 -17.25
N PHE A 264 27.47 -23.08 -17.30
CA PHE A 264 26.63 -22.58 -18.41
C PHE A 264 26.64 -21.04 -18.54
N VAL A 265 26.87 -20.34 -17.42
CA VAL A 265 26.99 -18.86 -17.31
C VAL A 265 28.11 -18.24 -18.17
N TYR A 266 28.99 -19.04 -18.79
CA TYR A 266 30.06 -18.54 -19.68
C TYR A 266 29.87 -18.97 -21.15
N CYS A 267 28.63 -19.24 -21.56
CA CYS A 267 28.35 -19.56 -22.95
C CYS A 267 28.60 -18.38 -23.89
N GLN A 268 29.26 -18.66 -25.02
CA GLN A 268 29.46 -17.67 -26.07
C GLN A 268 28.50 -17.91 -27.24
N PHE A 269 27.74 -16.86 -27.57
CA PHE A 269 26.66 -16.93 -28.55
C PHE A 269 26.93 -16.13 -29.84
N ASP A 270 28.06 -15.44 -29.95
CA ASP A 270 28.46 -14.58 -31.07
C ASP A 270 28.52 -15.30 -32.44
N GLN A 271 28.67 -16.61 -32.44
CA GLN A 271 28.56 -17.43 -33.64
C GLN A 271 27.17 -17.40 -34.30
N TRP A 272 26.11 -17.02 -33.56
CA TRP A 272 24.71 -17.12 -33.98
C TRP A 272 24.08 -15.82 -34.48
N TYR A 273 24.68 -14.67 -34.18
CA TYR A 273 24.21 -13.36 -34.63
C TYR A 273 25.35 -12.51 -35.18
N TYR A 274 25.03 -11.38 -35.79
CA TYR A 274 25.99 -10.32 -36.13
C TYR A 274 25.41 -8.96 -35.71
N LEU A 275 26.31 -8.01 -35.46
CA LEU A 275 25.93 -6.63 -35.16
C LEU A 275 26.00 -5.82 -36.46
N ASP A 276 24.99 -4.99 -36.72
CA ASP A 276 25.00 -4.07 -37.87
C ASP A 276 25.86 -2.82 -37.59
N GLU A 277 25.89 -1.86 -38.53
CA GLU A 277 26.70 -0.64 -38.39
C GLU A 277 26.18 0.35 -37.33
N PHE A 278 25.01 0.09 -36.76
CA PHE A 278 24.36 0.87 -35.70
C PHE A 278 24.41 0.15 -34.34
N GLY A 279 24.97 -1.07 -34.28
CA GLY A 279 25.05 -1.86 -33.05
C GLY A 279 23.86 -2.80 -32.83
N ASN A 280 22.91 -2.92 -33.74
CA ASN A 280 21.76 -3.80 -33.54
C ASN A 280 22.10 -5.27 -33.78
N ALA A 281 21.62 -6.15 -32.91
CA ALA A 281 21.79 -7.60 -33.04
C ALA A 281 20.83 -8.20 -34.08
N ASN A 282 21.41 -8.88 -35.08
CA ASN A 282 20.68 -9.53 -36.17
C ASN A 282 21.03 -11.02 -36.22
N ALA A 283 20.01 -11.88 -36.28
CA ALA A 283 20.21 -13.33 -36.36
C ALA A 283 20.92 -13.70 -37.67
N LYS A 284 21.90 -14.62 -37.60
CA LYS A 284 22.52 -15.18 -38.80
C LYS A 284 21.58 -16.21 -39.44
N GLU A 285 21.60 -16.25 -40.77
CA GLU A 285 20.82 -17.21 -41.55
C GLU A 285 21.53 -18.56 -41.64
N PHE A 286 20.79 -19.63 -41.34
CA PHE A 286 21.26 -21.01 -41.42
C PHE A 286 20.26 -21.89 -42.19
N ASP A 287 20.78 -22.83 -42.98
CA ASP A 287 19.97 -23.83 -43.68
C ASP A 287 19.38 -24.87 -42.70
N ASP A 288 20.15 -25.24 -41.66
CA ASP A 288 19.73 -26.17 -40.61
C ASP A 288 18.72 -25.52 -39.65
N GLU A 289 17.63 -26.24 -39.37
CA GLU A 289 16.52 -25.73 -38.57
C GLU A 289 16.90 -25.49 -37.11
N LYS A 290 17.76 -26.32 -36.52
CA LYS A 290 18.20 -26.15 -35.13
C LYS A 290 19.14 -24.96 -35.00
N GLN A 291 20.03 -24.79 -35.98
CA GLN A 291 20.94 -23.64 -36.04
C GLN A 291 20.18 -22.32 -36.16
N ARG A 292 19.15 -22.28 -37.03
CA ARG A 292 18.28 -21.12 -37.16
C ARG A 292 17.46 -20.85 -35.89
N ALA A 293 16.99 -21.89 -35.21
CA ALA A 293 16.30 -21.75 -33.93
C ALA A 293 17.21 -21.16 -32.83
N CYS A 294 18.48 -21.61 -32.75
CA CYS A 294 19.47 -21.02 -31.85
C CYS A 294 19.68 -19.53 -32.16
N ALA A 295 19.92 -19.17 -33.43
CA ALA A 295 20.13 -17.79 -33.85
C ALA A 295 18.98 -16.85 -33.46
N ASN A 296 17.74 -17.27 -33.70
CA ASN A 296 16.58 -16.47 -33.34
C ASN A 296 16.42 -16.36 -31.82
N LYS A 297 16.48 -17.49 -31.08
CA LYS A 297 16.32 -17.48 -29.60
C LYS A 297 17.35 -16.59 -28.91
N ILE A 298 18.60 -16.60 -29.37
CA ILE A 298 19.69 -15.81 -28.77
C ILE A 298 19.45 -14.31 -28.96
N VAL A 299 19.07 -13.88 -30.17
CA VAL A 299 18.76 -12.46 -30.43
C VAL A 299 17.49 -12.06 -29.68
N ASP A 300 16.48 -12.92 -29.65
CA ASP A 300 15.24 -12.64 -28.94
C ASP A 300 15.48 -12.45 -27.44
N PHE A 301 16.19 -13.37 -26.80
CA PHE A 301 16.39 -13.36 -25.34
C PHE A 301 17.51 -12.44 -24.85
N GLY A 302 18.58 -12.30 -25.62
CA GLY A 302 19.75 -11.50 -25.25
C GLY A 302 19.66 -10.03 -25.70
N TYR A 303 18.81 -9.71 -26.68
CA TYR A 303 18.70 -8.35 -27.22
C TYR A 303 17.25 -7.84 -27.27
N ASN A 304 16.35 -8.52 -28.00
CA ASN A 304 14.99 -7.99 -28.18
C ASN A 304 14.20 -7.89 -26.87
N LEU A 305 14.34 -8.87 -25.97
CA LEU A 305 13.62 -8.91 -24.70
C LEU A 305 14.13 -7.84 -23.72
N VAL A 306 15.40 -7.45 -23.81
CA VAL A 306 15.96 -6.35 -23.02
C VAL A 306 15.21 -5.05 -23.29
N TRP A 307 14.96 -4.76 -24.57
CA TRP A 307 14.32 -3.52 -25.01
C TRP A 307 12.79 -3.59 -25.15
N ASN A 308 12.22 -4.79 -25.36
CA ASN A 308 10.79 -4.98 -25.65
C ASN A 308 10.01 -5.69 -24.54
N THR A 309 10.43 -5.55 -23.28
CA THR A 309 9.65 -6.04 -22.12
C THR A 309 8.69 -4.98 -21.58
N THR A 310 7.78 -5.41 -20.69
CA THR A 310 6.95 -4.49 -19.89
C THR A 310 7.75 -3.79 -18.78
N ASN A 311 8.94 -4.29 -18.45
CA ASN A 311 9.83 -3.69 -17.48
C ASN A 311 10.73 -2.66 -18.18
N VAL A 312 11.14 -1.62 -17.47
CA VAL A 312 11.98 -0.58 -18.05
C VAL A 312 13.42 -1.08 -18.14
N VAL A 313 14.03 -0.94 -19.31
CA VAL A 313 15.42 -1.35 -19.58
C VAL A 313 16.44 -0.70 -18.63
N TYR A 314 16.22 0.57 -18.29
CA TYR A 314 17.09 1.34 -17.41
C TYR A 314 16.94 0.98 -15.93
N ASN A 315 15.79 0.41 -15.52
CA ASN A 315 15.61 -0.10 -14.16
C ASN A 315 14.49 -1.14 -14.14
N THR A 316 14.87 -2.42 -14.05
CA THR A 316 13.96 -3.56 -14.22
C THR A 316 12.80 -3.58 -13.21
N TYR A 317 12.92 -2.87 -12.08
CA TYR A 317 11.97 -2.92 -10.96
C TYR A 317 11.23 -1.59 -10.69
N GLN A 318 11.34 -0.59 -11.57
CA GLN A 318 10.67 0.72 -11.41
C GLN A 318 9.65 0.99 -12.53
N ASP A 319 8.56 1.68 -12.18
CA ASP A 319 7.45 2.08 -13.06
C ASP A 319 7.60 3.46 -13.70
N CYS A 320 8.56 4.28 -13.24
CA CYS A 320 8.75 5.69 -13.60
C CYS A 320 8.96 6.00 -15.10
N TYR A 321 9.17 5.00 -15.95
CA TYR A 321 9.43 5.20 -17.37
C TYR A 321 8.31 4.63 -18.27
N SER A 322 7.13 4.34 -17.68
CA SER A 322 5.96 3.83 -18.39
C SER A 322 4.89 4.92 -18.61
N ASP A 323 4.84 5.46 -19.83
CA ASP A 323 3.81 6.35 -20.41
C ASP A 323 3.73 7.81 -19.85
N PRO A 324 3.87 8.85 -20.71
CA PRO A 324 3.82 10.27 -20.32
C PRO A 324 2.56 10.73 -19.59
N GLU A 325 1.39 10.10 -19.81
CA GLU A 325 0.16 10.47 -19.09
C GLU A 325 0.15 9.98 -17.62
N SER A 326 0.99 9.00 -17.28
CA SER A 326 1.11 8.37 -15.94
C SER A 326 2.18 9.02 -15.07
N ALA A 327 3.22 9.63 -15.65
CA ALA A 327 4.37 10.18 -14.92
C ALA A 327 4.02 11.27 -13.90
N ALA A 328 2.93 12.01 -14.13
CA ALA A 328 2.43 13.03 -13.21
C ALA A 328 1.64 12.47 -12.01
N LYS A 329 1.30 11.17 -12.01
CA LYS A 329 0.45 10.50 -11.01
C LYS A 329 1.05 9.23 -10.40
N ALA A 330 2.20 8.77 -10.89
CA ALA A 330 2.83 7.53 -10.42
C ALA A 330 3.48 7.72 -9.05
N THR A 331 2.89 7.13 -8.01
CA THR A 331 3.60 6.78 -6.78
C THR A 331 4.55 5.64 -7.08
N LYS A 332 5.81 5.72 -6.64
CA LYS A 332 6.86 4.69 -6.77
C LYS A 332 6.35 3.31 -6.33
N LYS A 333 5.71 2.54 -7.22
CA LYS A 333 5.33 1.17 -6.91
C LYS A 333 6.46 0.28 -7.39
N VAL A 334 6.99 -0.53 -6.48
CA VAL A 334 7.72 -1.74 -6.88
C VAL A 334 6.74 -2.54 -7.70
N VAL A 335 7.00 -2.63 -9.01
CA VAL A 335 6.25 -3.58 -9.82
C VAL A 335 6.80 -4.95 -9.46
N ALA A 336 6.16 -5.61 -8.49
CA ALA A 336 6.15 -7.06 -8.49
C ALA A 336 5.48 -7.43 -9.82
N SER A 337 6.29 -7.66 -10.84
CA SER A 337 5.79 -7.94 -12.18
C SER A 337 4.81 -9.09 -12.05
N SER A 338 3.53 -8.77 -12.22
CA SER A 338 2.44 -9.72 -12.24
C SER A 338 2.63 -10.74 -13.37
N ARG A 339 3.53 -10.46 -14.33
CA ARG A 339 4.04 -11.42 -15.31
C ARG A 339 5.12 -12.34 -14.77
N THR A 340 6.01 -11.88 -13.89
CA THR A 340 7.05 -12.73 -13.26
C THR A 340 6.39 -13.76 -12.35
N MET A 341 5.34 -13.40 -11.62
CA MET A 341 4.55 -14.40 -10.86
C MET A 341 3.75 -15.37 -11.74
N ASN A 342 3.39 -14.98 -12.97
CA ASN A 342 2.63 -15.83 -13.90
C ASN A 342 3.53 -16.69 -14.82
N LEU A 343 4.83 -16.42 -14.92
CA LEU A 343 5.79 -17.26 -15.65
C LEU A 343 6.29 -18.45 -14.81
N PHE A 344 6.24 -18.34 -13.47
CA PHE A 344 6.59 -19.41 -12.53
C PHE A 344 5.37 -20.00 -11.82
N THR A 345 4.33 -20.41 -12.56
CA THR A 345 3.20 -21.16 -11.98
C THR A 345 3.55 -22.60 -11.59
N ASN A 346 4.78 -23.06 -11.85
CA ASN A 346 5.15 -24.48 -11.75
C ASN A 346 5.90 -24.90 -10.46
N ASN A 347 5.98 -24.07 -9.40
CA ASN A 347 6.59 -24.48 -8.12
C ASN A 347 8.03 -25.05 -8.23
N GLU A 348 8.78 -24.72 -9.27
CA GLU A 348 10.16 -25.19 -9.40
C GLU A 348 11.08 -24.32 -8.54
N GLN A 349 11.37 -24.83 -7.35
CA GLN A 349 12.40 -24.28 -6.46
C GLN A 349 13.77 -24.35 -7.16
N PRO A 350 14.61 -23.30 -7.10
CA PRO A 350 14.48 -22.10 -6.25
C PRO A 350 14.40 -20.80 -7.07
N PHE A 351 13.20 -20.30 -7.37
CA PHE A 351 13.05 -18.89 -7.75
C PHE A 351 13.14 -18.01 -6.48
N VAL A 352 14.11 -17.10 -6.45
CA VAL A 352 14.25 -16.08 -5.40
C VAL A 352 13.71 -14.78 -5.99
N ASP A 353 12.63 -14.24 -5.43
CA ASP A 353 12.07 -12.94 -5.84
C ASP A 353 13.04 -11.82 -5.44
N GLN A 354 14.03 -11.55 -6.29
CA GLN A 354 15.01 -10.50 -6.06
C GLN A 354 14.38 -9.11 -5.93
N GLY A 355 13.20 -8.89 -6.54
CA GLY A 355 12.44 -7.64 -6.41
C GLY A 355 12.06 -7.35 -4.96
N THR A 356 11.63 -8.37 -4.20
CA THR A 356 11.27 -8.22 -2.77
C THR A 356 12.46 -7.93 -1.85
N PHE A 357 13.69 -8.28 -2.27
CA PHE A 357 14.91 -8.02 -1.49
C PHE A 357 15.61 -6.70 -1.86
N ASN A 358 15.08 -5.98 -2.86
CA ASN A 358 15.64 -4.73 -3.34
C ASN A 358 14.92 -3.54 -2.71
N ASN A 359 15.65 -2.80 -1.88
CA ASN A 359 15.15 -1.55 -1.31
C ASN A 359 15.13 -0.45 -2.37
N VAL A 360 14.00 -0.20 -3.04
CA VAL A 360 13.87 0.87 -4.05
C VAL A 360 13.78 2.28 -3.46
N ALA A 361 13.74 2.43 -2.14
CA ALA A 361 13.71 3.75 -1.51
C ALA A 361 15.08 4.43 -1.67
N SER A 362 15.03 5.74 -1.95
CA SER A 362 16.23 6.56 -1.98
C SER A 362 16.94 6.57 -0.63
N THR A 363 18.23 6.83 -0.67
CA THR A 363 19.01 7.17 0.54
C THR A 363 18.94 8.66 0.92
N ASP A 364 18.32 9.49 0.08
CA ASP A 364 18.09 10.91 0.34
C ASP A 364 16.74 11.20 1.00
N ALA A 365 16.62 12.39 1.59
CA ALA A 365 15.40 12.88 2.23
C ALA A 365 14.39 13.49 1.24
N MET A 366 14.69 13.46 -0.06
CA MET A 366 13.90 14.05 -1.16
C MET A 366 13.21 12.98 -2.01
N ASN A 367 13.29 11.71 -1.58
CA ASN A 367 12.80 10.55 -2.30
C ASN A 367 13.43 10.36 -3.71
N ALA A 368 14.70 10.69 -3.98
CA ALA A 368 15.40 10.54 -5.27
C ALA A 368 14.67 11.15 -6.49
N PHE A 369 15.17 10.83 -7.69
CA PHE A 369 14.57 11.11 -8.98
C PHE A 369 13.06 10.86 -9.01
N GLN A 370 12.37 11.85 -9.54
CA GLN A 370 10.94 11.85 -9.77
C GLN A 370 10.71 11.67 -11.26
N CYS A 371 9.73 10.86 -11.63
CA CYS A 371 9.51 10.46 -13.03
C CYS A 371 9.33 11.65 -13.99
N TYR A 372 8.91 12.82 -13.49
CA TYR A 372 8.74 14.04 -14.27
C TYR A 372 10.05 14.77 -14.64
N MET A 373 11.19 14.42 -14.04
CA MET A 373 12.39 15.28 -14.08
C MET A 373 12.99 15.43 -15.47
N GLY A 374 12.88 14.43 -16.34
CA GLY A 374 13.30 14.53 -17.75
C GLY A 374 12.50 15.62 -18.48
N ASP A 375 11.17 15.47 -18.50
CA ASP A 375 10.25 16.43 -19.13
C ASP A 375 10.40 17.84 -18.56
N MET A 376 10.58 17.96 -17.24
CA MET A 376 10.74 19.25 -16.59
C MET A 376 12.12 19.87 -16.86
N THR A 377 13.17 19.06 -17.07
CA THR A 377 14.48 19.55 -17.53
C THR A 377 14.35 20.14 -18.93
N GLU A 378 13.71 19.43 -19.85
CA GLU A 378 13.47 19.91 -21.21
C GLU A 378 12.66 21.21 -21.23
N LYS A 379 11.58 21.26 -20.45
CA LYS A 379 10.77 22.48 -20.29
C LYS A 379 11.62 23.64 -19.76
N TYR A 380 12.38 23.42 -18.70
CA TYR A 380 13.18 24.45 -18.03
C TYR A 380 14.27 25.03 -18.94
N LEU A 381 15.04 24.16 -19.61
CA LEU A 381 16.14 24.56 -20.50
C LEU A 381 15.66 25.36 -21.71
N ASN A 382 14.40 25.18 -22.12
CA ASN A 382 13.80 25.93 -23.22
C ASN A 382 13.15 27.26 -22.81
N ILE A 383 13.11 27.60 -21.52
CA ILE A 383 12.63 28.91 -21.07
C ILE A 383 13.55 30.01 -21.65
N PRO A 384 13.03 31.03 -22.35
CA PRO A 384 13.86 32.06 -22.99
C PRO A 384 14.80 32.81 -22.04
N ALA A 385 14.39 32.98 -20.78
CA ALA A 385 15.24 33.60 -19.75
C ALA A 385 16.40 32.69 -19.33
N VAL A 386 16.16 31.38 -19.21
CA VAL A 386 17.18 30.37 -18.90
C VAL A 386 18.19 30.29 -20.05
N ARG A 387 17.72 30.16 -21.29
CA ARG A 387 18.58 30.17 -22.49
C ARG A 387 19.51 31.38 -22.56
N ARG A 388 19.00 32.58 -22.24
CA ARG A 388 19.83 33.79 -22.19
C ARG A 388 20.85 33.75 -21.04
N ALA A 389 20.46 33.24 -19.87
CA ALA A 389 21.36 33.09 -18.73
C ALA A 389 22.49 32.08 -19.02
N LEU A 390 22.23 31.09 -19.86
CA LEU A 390 23.20 30.09 -20.33
C LEU A 390 23.93 30.50 -21.62
N HIS A 391 23.75 31.74 -22.06
CA HIS A 391 24.40 32.30 -23.26
C HIS A 391 24.12 31.52 -24.56
N ILE A 392 22.95 30.88 -24.66
CA ILE A 392 22.54 30.14 -25.86
C ILE A 392 22.14 31.12 -26.98
N PRO A 393 22.74 31.04 -28.18
CA PRO A 393 22.34 31.88 -29.31
C PRO A 393 20.89 31.63 -29.72
N ASP A 394 20.19 32.70 -30.11
CA ASP A 394 18.81 32.62 -30.63
C ASP A 394 18.70 31.78 -31.93
N THR A 395 19.83 31.49 -32.59
CA THR A 395 19.90 30.65 -33.79
C THR A 395 19.92 29.15 -33.49
N VAL A 396 20.21 28.75 -32.25
CA VAL A 396 20.20 27.35 -31.83
C VAL A 396 18.76 26.92 -31.56
N GLY A 397 18.41 25.69 -31.96
CA GLY A 397 17.05 25.15 -31.89
C GLY A 397 16.53 24.93 -30.47
N TYR A 398 15.37 24.29 -30.40
CA TYR A 398 14.79 23.77 -29.16
C TYR A 398 15.73 22.69 -28.59
N TRP A 399 15.94 22.70 -27.27
CA TRP A 399 16.73 21.68 -26.60
C TRP A 399 15.89 20.45 -26.37
N GLU A 400 16.42 19.29 -26.72
CA GLU A 400 15.87 17.98 -26.39
C GLU A 400 17.01 17.15 -25.80
N ASP A 401 16.68 16.18 -24.94
CA ASP A 401 17.71 15.41 -24.24
C ASP A 401 18.53 14.56 -25.20
N CYS A 402 17.90 13.87 -26.16
CA CYS A 402 18.58 13.05 -27.16
C CYS A 402 18.18 13.45 -28.58
N ASN A 403 19.18 13.61 -29.47
CA ASN A 403 18.95 13.78 -30.90
C ASN A 403 18.75 12.40 -31.56
N ILE A 404 17.50 11.94 -31.59
CA ILE A 404 17.13 10.59 -32.06
C ILE A 404 17.47 10.40 -33.54
N GLU A 405 17.24 11.41 -34.39
CA GLU A 405 17.55 11.32 -35.82
C GLU A 405 19.06 11.12 -36.04
N MET A 406 19.90 11.83 -35.30
CA MET A 406 21.35 11.66 -35.36
C MET A 406 21.77 10.27 -34.87
N ASN A 407 21.21 9.81 -33.75
CA ASN A 407 21.46 8.48 -33.18
C ASN A 407 21.10 7.34 -34.16
N GLU A 408 19.86 7.28 -34.62
CA GLU A 408 19.31 6.10 -35.31
C GLU A 408 19.67 6.04 -36.80
N VAL A 409 19.97 7.19 -37.43
CA VAL A 409 20.13 7.28 -38.89
C VAL A 409 21.57 7.56 -39.30
N TYR A 410 22.29 8.38 -38.54
CA TYR A 410 23.55 8.97 -39.01
C TYR A 410 24.77 8.47 -38.24
N TYR A 411 24.65 8.20 -36.94
CA TYR A 411 25.77 7.82 -36.10
C TYR A 411 26.19 6.37 -36.37
N LYS A 412 27.46 6.18 -36.76
CA LYS A 412 28.04 4.86 -37.02
C LYS A 412 28.90 4.41 -35.85
N GLN A 413 28.49 3.33 -35.20
CA GLN A 413 29.28 2.69 -34.16
C GLN A 413 30.48 1.97 -34.81
N GLN A 414 31.69 2.42 -34.48
CA GLN A 414 32.94 1.80 -34.95
C GLN A 414 33.44 0.76 -33.97
N HIS A 415 33.10 0.92 -32.68
CA HIS A 415 33.50 0.04 -31.60
C HIS A 415 32.28 -0.60 -30.93
N ASN A 416 31.86 -1.75 -31.43
CA ASN A 416 30.96 -2.67 -30.70
C ASN A 416 31.70 -3.45 -29.60
N ASN A 417 33.04 -3.43 -29.64
CA ASN A 417 33.92 -3.95 -28.61
C ASN A 417 35.08 -2.96 -28.46
N THR A 418 35.18 -2.36 -27.28
CA THR A 418 36.21 -1.36 -26.96
C THR A 418 37.51 -1.98 -26.44
N GLY A 419 37.61 -3.31 -26.43
CA GLY A 419 38.75 -4.06 -25.92
C GLY A 419 40.09 -3.60 -26.49
N ASP A 420 40.18 -3.42 -27.81
CA ASP A 420 41.42 -2.96 -28.46
C ASP A 420 41.79 -1.51 -28.04
N VAL A 421 40.80 -0.68 -27.70
CA VAL A 421 41.00 0.69 -27.20
C VAL A 421 41.57 0.66 -25.78
N PHE A 422 41.00 -0.18 -24.89
CA PHE A 422 41.55 -0.40 -23.55
C PHE A 422 42.98 -0.97 -23.62
N ASP A 423 43.24 -1.91 -24.53
CA ASP A 423 44.59 -2.45 -24.73
C ASP A 423 45.55 -1.36 -25.22
N SER A 424 45.12 -0.44 -26.10
CA SER A 424 45.91 0.72 -26.53
C SER A 424 46.27 1.63 -25.34
N ILE A 425 45.29 1.93 -24.47
CA ILE A 425 45.51 2.72 -23.25
C ILE A 425 46.51 2.05 -22.33
N ILE A 426 46.33 0.76 -22.03
CA ILE A 426 47.18 -0.01 -21.12
C ILE A 426 48.61 -0.12 -21.68
N ASN A 427 48.74 -0.42 -22.97
CA ASN A 427 50.04 -0.61 -23.63
C ASN A 427 50.78 0.71 -23.90
N SER A 428 50.10 1.87 -23.76
CA SER A 428 50.72 3.18 -23.91
C SER A 428 51.80 3.48 -22.85
N GLY A 429 51.76 2.76 -21.72
CA GLY A 429 52.62 3.01 -20.56
C GLY A 429 52.26 4.26 -19.74
N HIS A 430 51.17 4.95 -20.08
CA HIS A 430 50.65 6.07 -19.29
C HIS A 430 50.10 5.56 -17.96
N LYS A 431 50.45 6.21 -16.84
CA LYS A 431 49.94 5.82 -15.52
C LYS A 431 48.49 6.29 -15.40
N ILE A 432 47.56 5.37 -15.18
CA ILE A 432 46.13 5.69 -15.19
C ILE A 432 45.35 4.84 -14.19
N ARG A 433 44.37 5.46 -13.54
CA ARG A 433 43.37 4.77 -12.70
C ARG A 433 42.02 4.86 -13.37
N PHE A 434 41.27 3.77 -13.46
CA PHE A 434 39.88 3.87 -13.88
C PHE A 434 38.91 3.08 -13.02
N LEU A 435 37.69 3.60 -12.95
CA LEU A 435 36.56 3.04 -12.20
C LEU A 435 35.48 2.63 -13.19
N LEU A 436 35.04 1.38 -13.11
CA LEU A 436 33.79 0.93 -13.69
C LEU A 436 32.78 0.77 -12.56
N PHE A 437 31.61 1.36 -12.70
CA PHE A 437 30.52 1.19 -11.75
C PHE A 437 29.21 0.87 -12.47
N ASN A 438 28.46 -0.09 -11.95
CA ASN A 438 27.20 -0.50 -12.55
C ASN A 438 26.11 -0.56 -11.49
N GLY A 439 24.95 0.02 -11.79
CA GLY A 439 23.72 -0.35 -11.11
C GLY A 439 23.36 -1.81 -11.39
N ASP A 440 23.13 -2.60 -10.34
CA ASP A 440 22.93 -4.05 -10.48
C ASP A 440 21.52 -4.45 -10.95
N VAL A 441 20.61 -3.49 -11.19
CA VAL A 441 19.27 -3.72 -11.74
C VAL A 441 19.06 -3.14 -13.14
N ASP A 442 20.10 -2.55 -13.73
CA ASP A 442 20.13 -2.16 -15.14
C ASP A 442 20.08 -3.40 -16.06
N MET A 443 19.48 -3.24 -17.23
CA MET A 443 19.52 -4.17 -18.34
C MET A 443 20.06 -3.55 -19.64
N ALA A 444 20.15 -2.22 -19.75
CA ALA A 444 20.71 -1.56 -20.93
C ALA A 444 22.21 -1.86 -21.05
N CYS A 445 22.98 -1.59 -19.99
CA CYS A 445 24.40 -1.91 -19.90
C CYS A 445 24.66 -2.62 -18.58
N ASN A 446 24.31 -3.90 -18.56
CA ASN A 446 24.19 -4.68 -17.34
C ASN A 446 25.56 -4.95 -16.68
N PHE A 447 25.55 -5.03 -15.34
CA PHE A 447 26.79 -5.17 -14.55
C PHE A 447 27.58 -6.45 -14.85
N MET A 448 26.93 -7.51 -15.33
CA MET A 448 27.54 -8.81 -15.51
C MET A 448 28.39 -8.85 -16.78
N GLY A 449 27.88 -8.32 -17.90
CA GLY A 449 28.65 -8.17 -19.13
C GLY A 449 29.89 -7.30 -18.92
N ASP A 450 29.70 -6.17 -18.25
CA ASP A 450 30.76 -5.23 -17.88
C ASP A 450 31.84 -5.84 -16.98
N GLN A 451 31.42 -6.64 -16.00
CA GLN A 451 32.34 -7.40 -15.16
C GLN A 451 33.14 -8.43 -15.96
N TRP A 452 32.49 -9.18 -16.86
CA TRP A 452 33.16 -10.18 -17.68
C TRP A 452 34.19 -9.55 -18.61
N PHE A 453 33.85 -8.41 -19.21
CA PHE A 453 34.76 -7.65 -20.06
C PHE A 453 36.02 -7.25 -19.30
N ILE A 454 35.88 -6.61 -18.13
CA ILE A 454 37.04 -6.18 -17.33
C ILE A 454 37.89 -7.35 -16.87
N GLU A 455 37.28 -8.44 -16.42
CA GLU A 455 38.02 -9.61 -15.95
C GLU A 455 38.86 -10.25 -17.06
N ARG A 456 38.31 -10.36 -18.28
CA ARG A 456 39.04 -10.87 -19.43
C ARG A 456 40.14 -9.91 -19.89
N MET A 457 39.85 -8.62 -19.93
CA MET A 457 40.80 -7.57 -20.32
C MET A 457 41.96 -7.47 -19.32
N ALA A 458 41.70 -7.52 -18.02
CA ALA A 458 42.74 -7.54 -16.99
C ALA A 458 43.60 -8.80 -17.10
N LYS A 459 42.99 -9.97 -17.34
CA LYS A 459 43.69 -11.23 -17.53
C LYS A 459 44.60 -11.24 -18.76
N ARG A 460 44.13 -10.75 -19.91
CA ARG A 460 44.93 -10.74 -21.15
C ARG A 460 46.09 -9.72 -21.13
N ASN A 461 45.99 -8.70 -20.28
CA ASN A 461 47.03 -7.69 -20.07
C ASN A 461 47.89 -7.92 -18.81
N ASP A 462 47.82 -9.13 -18.21
CA ASP A 462 48.59 -9.50 -17.01
C ASP A 462 48.45 -8.53 -15.82
N ILE A 463 47.23 -8.01 -15.59
CA ILE A 463 46.91 -7.10 -14.47
C ILE A 463 46.32 -7.93 -13.31
N PRO A 464 47.07 -8.18 -12.21
CA PRO A 464 46.62 -9.07 -11.15
C PRO A 464 45.54 -8.43 -10.27
N ILE A 465 44.71 -9.28 -9.67
CA ILE A 465 43.76 -8.88 -8.62
C ILE A 465 44.56 -8.47 -7.38
N THR A 466 44.35 -7.24 -6.91
CA THR A 466 44.98 -6.73 -5.67
C THR A 466 43.97 -6.60 -4.52
N ILE A 467 42.68 -6.45 -4.83
CA ILE A 467 41.60 -6.54 -3.83
C ILE A 467 40.56 -7.52 -4.40
N PRO A 468 40.30 -8.64 -3.71
CA PRO A 468 39.29 -9.60 -4.17
C PRO A 468 37.90 -8.98 -4.11
N HIS A 469 36.92 -9.70 -4.65
CA HIS A 469 35.51 -9.31 -4.56
C HIS A 469 35.09 -9.16 -3.09
N THR A 470 34.70 -7.95 -2.70
CA THR A 470 34.38 -7.55 -1.32
C THR A 470 33.17 -6.64 -1.28
N ASN A 471 32.46 -6.60 -0.16
CA ASN A 471 31.36 -5.65 0.02
C ASN A 471 31.91 -4.24 0.28
N TRP A 472 31.15 -3.23 -0.12
CA TRP A 472 31.38 -1.85 0.32
C TRP A 472 30.08 -1.23 0.86
N ASP A 473 30.24 -0.28 1.79
CA ASP A 473 29.14 0.31 2.55
C ASP A 473 29.09 1.82 2.37
N TYR A 474 27.88 2.36 2.28
CA TYR A 474 27.62 3.79 2.35
C TYR A 474 27.26 4.16 3.79
N THR A 475 27.85 5.25 4.28
CA THR A 475 27.49 5.82 5.59
C THR A 475 27.18 7.29 5.42
N ARG A 476 25.93 7.69 5.73
CA ARG A 476 25.44 9.05 5.49
C ARG A 476 26.23 10.12 6.24
N GLU A 477 26.58 9.84 7.50
CA GLU A 477 27.43 10.69 8.32
C GLU A 477 28.16 9.86 9.38
N ALA A 478 29.30 10.35 9.87
CA ALA A 478 30.07 9.67 10.90
C ALA A 478 29.23 9.45 12.17
N GLY A 479 29.02 8.19 12.55
CA GLY A 479 28.20 7.80 13.72
C GLY A 479 26.88 7.11 13.35
N MET A 480 26.45 7.19 12.09
CA MET A 480 25.30 6.42 11.58
C MET A 480 25.70 5.00 11.20
N LEU A 481 24.74 4.07 11.21
CA LEU A 481 24.97 2.68 10.82
C LEU A 481 25.26 2.58 9.31
N PRO A 482 26.37 1.91 8.91
CA PRO A 482 26.67 1.66 7.50
C PRO A 482 25.58 0.81 6.84
N ARG A 483 25.30 1.08 5.55
CA ARG A 483 24.39 0.29 4.73
C ARG A 483 25.13 -0.34 3.55
N GLY A 484 24.95 -1.64 3.36
CA GLY A 484 25.53 -2.37 2.23
C GLY A 484 25.15 -1.73 0.90
N SER A 485 26.14 -1.26 0.15
CA SER A 485 25.97 -0.46 -1.07
C SER A 485 26.35 -1.19 -2.35
N GLY A 486 26.99 -2.35 -2.25
CA GLY A 486 27.28 -3.21 -3.38
C GLY A 486 28.59 -3.96 -3.17
N PHE A 487 29.20 -4.36 -4.29
CA PHE A 487 30.47 -5.10 -4.29
C PHE A 487 31.56 -4.29 -4.99
N ALA A 488 32.81 -4.50 -4.58
CA ALA A 488 33.99 -3.86 -5.13
C ALA A 488 35.09 -4.90 -5.38
N LYS A 489 35.82 -4.73 -6.48
CA LYS A 489 36.97 -5.55 -6.88
C LYS A 489 38.05 -4.65 -7.49
N ARG A 490 39.33 -4.96 -7.23
CA ARG A 490 40.46 -4.19 -7.79
C ARG A 490 41.47 -5.07 -8.51
N PHE A 491 41.89 -4.60 -9.68
CA PHE A 491 43.04 -5.10 -10.44
C PHE A 491 44.09 -3.99 -10.50
N ALA A 492 45.37 -4.30 -10.25
CA ALA A 492 46.40 -3.28 -10.36
C ALA A 492 47.79 -3.85 -10.67
N ASN A 493 48.57 -3.10 -11.46
CA ASN A 493 50.01 -3.27 -11.66
C ASN A 493 50.74 -1.93 -11.47
N GLU A 494 51.98 -1.79 -11.95
CA GLU A 494 52.77 -0.56 -11.76
C GLU A 494 52.17 0.69 -12.43
N ASN A 495 51.44 0.53 -13.53
CA ASN A 495 50.95 1.64 -14.35
C ASN A 495 49.42 1.78 -14.35
N VAL A 496 48.68 0.69 -14.14
CA VAL A 496 47.22 0.66 -14.27
C VAL A 496 46.58 0.20 -12.98
N THR A 497 45.54 0.91 -12.53
CA THR A 497 44.64 0.49 -11.46
C THR A 497 43.20 0.52 -11.95
N ILE A 498 42.49 -0.59 -11.79
CA ILE A 498 41.11 -0.80 -12.22
C ILE A 498 40.27 -1.09 -10.98
N ASP A 499 39.31 -0.22 -10.70
CA ASP A 499 38.27 -0.45 -9.71
C ASP A 499 36.98 -0.84 -10.43
N MET A 500 36.35 -1.91 -9.98
CA MET A 500 35.08 -2.39 -10.53
C MET A 500 34.08 -2.53 -9.40
N LEU A 501 32.98 -1.80 -9.49
CA LEU A 501 31.96 -1.71 -8.45
C LEU A 501 30.58 -2.05 -9.00
N THR A 502 29.77 -2.72 -8.18
CA THR A 502 28.32 -2.68 -8.32
C THR A 502 27.73 -1.72 -7.30
N VAL A 503 26.60 -1.11 -7.66
CA VAL A 503 25.79 -0.26 -6.77
C VAL A 503 24.44 -0.93 -6.61
N LYS A 504 24.21 -1.47 -5.42
CA LYS A 504 23.05 -2.31 -5.11
C LYS A 504 21.74 -1.54 -5.27
N GLY A 505 20.86 -2.09 -6.10
CA GLY A 505 19.56 -1.55 -6.47
C GLY A 505 19.62 -0.22 -7.21
N GLY A 506 20.75 0.13 -7.83
CA GLY A 506 20.82 1.20 -8.84
C GLY A 506 20.49 0.65 -10.22
N GLY A 507 19.81 1.42 -11.05
CA GLY A 507 19.58 1.16 -12.47
C GLY A 507 20.70 1.75 -13.34
N HIS A 508 20.36 2.15 -14.55
CA HIS A 508 21.27 2.73 -15.54
C HIS A 508 21.85 4.06 -15.04
N TYR A 509 20.97 4.95 -14.58
CA TYR A 509 21.32 6.23 -13.98
C TYR A 509 21.67 6.05 -12.50
N VAL A 510 22.87 5.54 -12.21
CA VAL A 510 23.26 5.23 -10.83
C VAL A 510 23.17 6.43 -9.88
N PRO A 511 23.60 7.67 -10.24
CA PRO A 511 23.49 8.81 -9.33
C PRO A 511 22.04 9.24 -9.08
N THR A 512 21.15 9.00 -10.05
CA THR A 512 19.70 9.21 -9.95
C THR A 512 19.05 8.25 -8.94
N ASP A 513 19.35 6.96 -9.06
CA ASP A 513 18.74 5.93 -8.21
C ASP A 513 19.39 5.85 -6.81
N ARG A 514 20.70 6.11 -6.73
CA ARG A 514 21.52 5.94 -5.52
C ARG A 514 22.46 7.14 -5.29
N PRO A 515 21.94 8.36 -5.07
CA PRO A 515 22.73 9.58 -5.02
C PRO A 515 23.80 9.61 -3.92
N GLY A 516 23.44 9.16 -2.70
CA GLY A 516 24.39 9.06 -1.58
C GLY A 516 25.56 8.11 -1.86
N PRO A 517 25.30 6.82 -2.15
CA PRO A 517 26.33 5.87 -2.56
C PRO A 517 27.16 6.35 -3.75
N ALA A 518 26.52 6.93 -4.79
CA ALA A 518 27.21 7.43 -5.97
C ALA A 518 28.20 8.56 -5.65
N LEU A 519 27.81 9.53 -4.81
CA LEU A 519 28.71 10.61 -4.38
C LEU A 519 29.88 10.06 -3.55
N GLN A 520 29.64 9.14 -2.61
CA GLN A 520 30.73 8.53 -1.82
C GLN A 520 31.69 7.77 -2.72
N MET A 521 31.16 6.98 -3.65
CA MET A 521 31.93 6.19 -4.61
C MET A 521 32.86 7.08 -5.45
N ILE A 522 32.30 8.09 -6.13
CA ILE A 522 33.08 8.92 -7.04
C ILE A 522 34.12 9.76 -6.28
N THR A 523 33.76 10.24 -5.08
CA THR A 523 34.67 10.98 -4.22
C THR A 523 35.85 10.09 -3.81
N ASN A 524 35.58 8.84 -3.41
CA ASN A 524 36.62 7.88 -3.06
C ASN A 524 37.55 7.55 -4.25
N PHE A 525 37.00 7.53 -5.46
CA PHE A 525 37.77 7.39 -6.69
C PHE A 525 38.69 8.59 -6.96
N PHE A 526 38.16 9.82 -6.93
CA PHE A 526 38.96 11.03 -7.17
C PHE A 526 40.09 11.20 -6.15
N PHE A 527 39.86 10.85 -4.87
CA PHE A 527 40.85 11.03 -3.81
C PHE A 527 41.77 9.83 -3.57
N GLY A 528 41.80 8.83 -4.46
CA GLY A 528 42.83 7.78 -4.37
C GLY A 528 42.51 6.63 -3.40
N PHE A 529 41.32 6.59 -2.78
CA PHE A 529 41.02 5.59 -1.74
C PHE A 529 40.85 4.18 -2.32
N SER A 530 41.36 3.19 -1.59
CA SER A 530 41.21 1.77 -1.93
C SER A 530 39.97 1.11 -1.33
N ASN A 531 39.51 1.64 -0.20
CA ASN A 531 38.31 1.19 0.47
C ASN A 531 37.16 2.14 0.11
N TYR A 532 36.19 1.64 -0.66
CA TYR A 532 35.03 2.43 -1.06
C TYR A 532 34.02 2.65 0.07
N SER A 533 34.16 1.96 1.22
CA SER A 533 33.44 2.29 2.47
C SER A 533 34.05 3.47 3.23
N HIS A 534 35.03 4.17 2.67
CA HIS A 534 35.56 5.38 3.28
C HIS A 534 34.48 6.48 3.29
N ILE A 535 34.16 6.98 4.49
CA ILE A 535 33.15 8.03 4.70
C ILE A 535 33.71 9.34 4.16
N ILE A 536 32.88 10.08 3.43
CA ILE A 536 33.24 11.37 2.86
C ILE A 536 32.89 12.51 3.82
N ASP A 537 33.79 13.49 3.92
CA ASP A 537 33.59 14.71 4.72
C ASP A 537 33.10 15.85 3.82
N LEU A 538 31.87 15.72 3.32
CA LEU A 538 31.21 16.71 2.46
C LEU A 538 29.90 17.19 3.09
N PRO A 539 29.54 18.49 2.98
CA PRO A 539 28.31 19.01 3.53
C PRO A 539 27.09 18.54 2.72
N LEU A 540 26.25 17.71 3.35
CA LEU A 540 25.00 17.18 2.79
C LEU A 540 23.75 17.89 3.34
N THR A 541 23.94 18.95 4.14
CA THR A 541 22.83 19.78 4.62
C THR A 541 22.28 20.62 3.47
N PRO A 542 20.97 20.56 3.17
CA PRO A 542 20.35 21.41 2.15
C PRO A 542 20.57 22.89 2.45
N ALA A 543 20.83 23.67 1.41
CA ALA A 543 20.83 25.12 1.46
C ALA A 543 19.45 25.63 1.87
N ALA A 544 19.43 26.73 2.63
CA ALA A 544 18.19 27.40 2.93
C ALA A 544 17.54 27.91 1.63
N LEU A 545 16.22 27.74 1.54
CA LEU A 545 15.42 28.34 0.47
C LEU A 545 15.55 29.87 0.55
N LEU A 546 15.58 30.53 -0.61
CA LEU A 546 15.53 31.99 -0.68
C LEU A 546 14.25 32.48 0.00
N PRO A 547 14.23 33.71 0.57
CA PRO A 547 13.10 34.20 1.35
C PRO A 547 11.74 34.09 0.64
N ASP A 548 11.73 34.24 -0.68
CA ASP A 548 10.50 34.16 -1.51
C ASP A 548 9.95 32.73 -1.64
N TYR A 549 10.76 31.71 -1.31
CA TYR A 549 10.41 30.29 -1.35
C TYR A 549 10.47 29.62 0.04
N ALA A 550 10.94 30.33 1.07
CA ALA A 550 11.07 29.77 2.41
C ALA A 550 9.67 29.50 3.01
N PRO A 551 9.43 28.30 3.58
CA PRO A 551 8.20 28.05 4.32
C PRO A 551 8.14 29.00 5.51
N GLU A 552 6.93 29.45 5.88
CA GLU A 552 6.75 30.24 7.10
C GLU A 552 7.36 29.50 8.29
N ALA A 553 8.06 30.24 9.17
CA ALA A 553 8.75 29.65 10.32
C ALA A 553 7.81 28.74 11.13
N ALA A 554 8.19 27.48 11.29
CA ALA A 554 7.40 26.50 12.01
C ALA A 554 7.08 27.01 13.43
N LYS A 555 5.79 27.18 13.68
CA LYS A 555 5.26 27.61 14.97
C LYS A 555 5.60 26.53 16.01
N THR A 556 6.12 26.92 17.18
CA THR A 556 6.30 25.97 18.29
C THR A 556 4.94 25.40 18.68
N LEU A 557 4.71 24.12 18.41
CA LEU A 557 3.47 23.44 18.72
C LEU A 557 3.46 23.06 20.20
N SER A 558 2.32 23.26 20.87
CA SER A 558 2.02 22.60 22.14
C SER A 558 1.97 21.08 21.96
N ARG A 559 2.09 20.30 23.04
CA ARG A 559 1.98 18.82 22.96
C ARG A 559 0.68 18.37 22.31
N LYS A 560 -0.45 19.00 22.65
CA LYS A 560 -1.73 18.73 21.99
C LYS A 560 -1.72 19.02 20.48
N GLU A 561 -1.05 20.10 20.05
CA GLU A 561 -0.93 20.43 18.63
C GLU A 561 0.02 19.49 17.89
N ALA A 562 1.05 18.99 18.58
CA ALA A 562 2.01 18.02 18.06
C ALA A 562 1.40 16.61 17.95
N ASP A 563 0.56 16.22 18.91
CA ASP A 563 -0.12 14.92 18.91
C ASP A 563 -1.33 14.89 17.96
N LYS A 564 -1.73 16.03 17.34
CA LYS A 564 -2.91 16.09 16.48
C LYS A 564 -2.70 15.33 15.18
N VAL A 565 -3.57 14.37 14.89
CA VAL A 565 -3.59 13.65 13.61
C VAL A 565 -4.40 14.48 12.61
N TYR A 566 -3.72 15.11 11.65
CA TYR A 566 -4.35 16.00 10.67
C TYR A 566 -4.92 15.26 9.47
N ASP A 567 -4.14 14.32 8.93
CA ASP A 567 -4.53 13.45 7.83
C ASP A 567 -4.14 12.03 8.20
N LEU A 568 -5.13 11.14 8.25
CA LEU A 568 -4.92 9.73 8.53
C LEU A 568 -5.01 8.99 7.19
N PRO A 569 -3.91 8.38 6.71
CA PRO A 569 -3.86 7.79 5.38
C PRO A 569 -5.00 6.79 5.14
N GLY A 570 -5.60 6.84 3.95
CA GLY A 570 -6.59 5.86 3.53
C GLY A 570 -8.01 6.04 4.11
N VAL A 571 -8.29 7.06 4.93
CA VAL A 571 -9.68 7.35 5.37
C VAL A 571 -10.54 7.82 4.19
N THR A 572 -11.57 7.04 3.84
CA THR A 572 -12.37 7.23 2.63
C THR A 572 -13.50 8.27 2.74
N PHE A 573 -13.73 8.83 3.93
CA PHE A 573 -14.79 9.81 4.21
C PHE A 573 -14.26 11.02 4.98
N GLU A 574 -15.00 12.13 4.96
CA GLU A 574 -14.66 13.31 5.76
C GLU A 574 -15.06 13.11 7.23
N THR A 575 -14.09 13.17 8.15
CA THR A 575 -14.37 13.07 9.59
C THR A 575 -14.95 14.38 10.13
N ASN A 576 -15.86 14.27 11.09
CA ASN A 576 -16.48 15.43 11.76
C ASN A 576 -15.93 15.67 13.19
N PHE A 577 -14.85 14.99 13.55
CA PHE A 577 -14.23 15.03 14.88
C PHE A 577 -12.71 15.20 14.77
N ASN A 578 -12.08 15.77 15.80
CA ASN A 578 -10.61 15.75 15.88
C ASN A 578 -10.13 14.43 16.48
N GLN A 579 -8.90 14.08 16.12
CA GLN A 579 -8.20 12.93 16.68
C GLN A 579 -6.74 13.27 16.98
N TYR A 580 -6.20 12.57 17.97
CA TYR A 580 -4.88 12.80 18.53
C TYR A 580 -4.23 11.46 18.84
N SER A 581 -2.94 11.35 18.56
CA SER A 581 -2.15 10.16 18.87
C SER A 581 -0.75 10.55 19.30
N GLY A 582 -0.20 9.82 20.27
CA GLY A 582 1.10 10.10 20.84
C GLY A 582 1.35 9.22 22.06
N TYR A 583 2.21 9.67 22.97
CA TYR A 583 2.57 8.91 24.17
C TYR A 583 2.11 9.65 25.42
N LEU A 584 1.55 8.94 26.40
CA LEU A 584 1.29 9.40 27.76
C LEU A 584 2.36 8.84 28.71
N ASN A 585 2.73 9.63 29.71
CA ASN A 585 3.71 9.23 30.72
C ASN A 585 3.05 8.29 31.75
N GLY A 586 3.47 7.03 31.77
CA GLY A 586 3.15 6.07 32.84
C GLY A 586 4.01 6.31 34.08
N VAL A 587 4.35 5.23 34.81
CA VAL A 587 5.45 5.28 35.77
C VAL A 587 6.70 5.75 35.02
N LYS A 588 7.53 6.59 35.66
CA LYS A 588 8.70 7.19 35.01
C LYS A 588 9.54 6.14 34.28
N GLY A 589 9.69 6.31 32.96
CA GLY A 589 10.36 5.37 32.06
C GLY A 589 9.41 4.57 31.18
N ASP A 590 8.11 4.54 31.50
CA ASP A 590 7.08 3.85 30.74
C ASP A 590 6.26 4.87 29.94
N TYR A 591 6.13 4.61 28.64
CA TYR A 591 5.48 5.51 27.69
C TYR A 591 4.32 4.75 27.02
N ILE A 592 3.09 5.14 27.36
CA ILE A 592 1.86 4.47 26.93
C ILE A 592 1.32 5.17 25.70
N HIS A 593 1.35 4.52 24.55
CA HIS A 593 0.78 5.05 23.32
C HIS A 593 -0.74 5.16 23.44
N TYR A 594 -1.29 6.26 22.95
CA TYR A 594 -2.71 6.55 23.01
C TYR A 594 -3.24 7.00 21.65
N TRP A 595 -4.53 6.73 21.43
CA TRP A 595 -5.30 7.31 20.34
C TRP A 595 -6.61 7.85 20.92
N PHE A 596 -6.74 9.16 20.88
CA PHE A 596 -7.88 9.89 21.40
C PHE A 596 -8.71 10.44 20.24
N VAL A 597 -10.00 10.13 20.23
CA VAL A 597 -10.97 10.63 19.24
C VAL A 597 -12.08 11.40 19.97
N GLU A 598 -12.32 12.63 19.53
CA GLU A 598 -13.37 13.46 20.12
C GLU A 598 -14.76 12.96 19.73
N SER A 599 -15.76 13.36 20.52
CA SER A 599 -17.16 13.01 20.26
C SER A 599 -17.69 13.64 18.97
N GLN A 600 -18.37 12.84 18.15
CA GLN A 600 -19.09 13.31 16.96
C GLN A 600 -20.40 14.03 17.30
N ARG A 601 -21.01 13.73 18.46
CA ARG A 601 -22.28 14.35 18.91
C ARG A 601 -22.02 15.70 19.56
N SER A 602 -21.14 15.75 20.56
CA SER A 602 -20.79 16.98 21.26
C SER A 602 -19.52 16.86 22.08
N VAL A 603 -18.36 17.21 21.49
CA VAL A 603 -17.06 17.30 22.18
C VAL A 603 -17.16 17.96 23.56
N ALA A 604 -17.85 19.11 23.62
CA ALA A 604 -17.93 19.93 24.82
C ALA A 604 -18.91 19.44 25.89
N ASN A 605 -19.72 18.41 25.66
CA ASN A 605 -20.73 17.93 26.63
C ASN A 605 -20.61 16.44 26.92
N ASP A 606 -20.23 15.64 25.93
CA ASP A 606 -20.13 14.20 26.07
C ASP A 606 -18.99 13.78 27.00
N PRO A 607 -19.13 12.64 27.69
CA PRO A 607 -18.14 12.17 28.67
C PRO A 607 -16.81 11.80 28.03
N LEU A 608 -15.77 11.75 28.86
CA LEU A 608 -14.49 11.11 28.51
C LEU A 608 -14.58 9.63 28.88
N VAL A 609 -14.25 8.75 27.95
CA VAL A 609 -14.35 7.30 28.12
C VAL A 609 -13.02 6.66 27.75
N LEU A 610 -12.40 5.97 28.70
CA LEU A 610 -11.20 5.17 28.46
C LEU A 610 -11.61 3.77 27.99
N TRP A 611 -10.95 3.22 26.97
CA TRP A 611 -11.09 1.83 26.55
C TRP A 611 -9.82 1.03 26.87
N LEU A 612 -10.00 -0.17 27.43
CA LEU A 612 -8.93 -1.12 27.76
C LEU A 612 -9.25 -2.50 27.16
N THR A 613 -8.45 -2.90 26.17
CA THR A 613 -8.47 -4.27 25.63
C THR A 613 -7.81 -5.24 26.62
N GLY A 614 -8.25 -6.50 26.61
CA GLY A 614 -7.75 -7.55 27.49
C GLY A 614 -6.45 -8.23 27.03
N GLY A 615 -6.49 -9.57 26.92
CA GLY A 615 -5.31 -10.42 26.70
C GLY A 615 -5.01 -11.30 27.91
N PRO A 616 -4.08 -10.92 28.80
CA PRO A 616 -3.34 -9.65 28.90
C PRO A 616 -2.25 -9.49 27.82
N GLY A 617 -2.00 -8.24 27.41
CA GLY A 617 -0.96 -7.91 26.42
C GLY A 617 -1.48 -7.57 25.03
N CYS A 618 -2.80 -7.42 24.87
CA CYS A 618 -3.43 -7.05 23.61
C CYS A 618 -3.64 -5.54 23.49
N SER A 619 -3.49 -5.03 22.27
CA SER A 619 -3.56 -3.61 21.96
C SER A 619 -5.00 -3.08 21.98
N GLY A 620 -5.15 -1.85 22.48
CA GLY A 620 -6.37 -1.05 22.34
C GLY A 620 -6.74 -0.74 20.89
N PHE A 621 -5.78 -0.81 19.95
CA PHE A 621 -5.98 -0.44 18.56
C PHE A 621 -6.60 -1.54 17.71
N SER A 622 -6.47 -2.80 18.14
CA SER A 622 -7.32 -3.87 17.60
C SER A 622 -8.78 -3.49 17.78
N ALA A 623 -9.18 -3.15 19.01
CA ALA A 623 -10.54 -2.71 19.31
C ALA A 623 -10.96 -1.42 18.58
N PHE A 624 -10.02 -0.50 18.44
CA PHE A 624 -10.24 0.75 17.72
C PHE A 624 -10.64 0.52 16.25
N LEU A 625 -10.00 -0.43 15.57
CA LEU A 625 -10.23 -0.69 14.13
C LEU A 625 -11.25 -1.80 13.86
N THR A 626 -11.47 -2.73 14.78
CA THR A 626 -12.35 -3.88 14.54
C THR A 626 -13.64 -3.86 15.35
N GLU A 627 -13.72 -3.08 16.43
CA GLU A 627 -14.86 -3.13 17.35
C GLU A 627 -15.63 -1.81 17.42
N ASN A 628 -15.06 -0.77 18.05
CA ASN A 628 -15.82 0.38 18.53
C ASN A 628 -15.19 1.75 18.29
N GLY A 629 -14.05 1.82 17.62
CA GLY A 629 -13.51 3.08 17.11
C GLY A 629 -14.24 3.56 15.84
N PRO A 630 -13.92 4.77 15.36
CA PRO A 630 -14.62 5.42 14.24
C PRO A 630 -14.38 4.80 12.86
N PHE A 631 -13.47 3.83 12.76
CA PHE A 631 -12.99 3.31 11.48
C PHE A 631 -12.99 1.79 11.48
N HIS A 632 -13.22 1.22 10.30
CA HIS A 632 -12.93 -0.18 9.99
C HIS A 632 -11.94 -0.27 8.83
N PRO A 633 -11.00 -1.22 8.86
CA PRO A 633 -10.08 -1.42 7.75
C PRO A 633 -10.81 -2.03 6.56
N ASN A 634 -10.43 -1.63 5.35
CA ASN A 634 -10.76 -2.35 4.13
C ASN A 634 -9.84 -3.54 3.94
N ARG A 635 -10.25 -4.49 3.09
CA ARG A 635 -9.58 -5.78 2.88
C ARG A 635 -8.10 -5.69 2.53
N GLY A 636 -7.69 -4.68 1.78
CA GLY A 636 -6.29 -4.48 1.39
C GLY A 636 -5.39 -4.04 2.55
N GLY A 637 -5.94 -3.62 3.70
CA GLY A 637 -5.17 -3.07 4.80
C GLY A 637 -4.54 -1.70 4.48
N GLU A 638 -5.01 -1.00 3.45
CA GLU A 638 -4.47 0.30 3.00
C GLU A 638 -5.45 1.46 3.22
N THR A 639 -6.74 1.17 3.36
CA THR A 639 -7.80 2.18 3.48
C THR A 639 -8.76 1.85 4.62
N LEU A 640 -9.47 2.87 5.11
CA LEU A 640 -10.41 2.80 6.22
C LEU A 640 -11.79 3.33 5.80
N PHE A 641 -12.85 2.59 6.11
CA PHE A 641 -14.25 3.02 5.95
C PHE A 641 -14.89 3.39 7.31
N GLU A 642 -16.00 4.12 7.28
CA GLU A 642 -16.66 4.60 8.49
C GLU A 642 -17.30 3.46 9.29
N ASN A 643 -17.03 3.41 10.60
CA ASN A 643 -17.87 2.68 11.55
C ASN A 643 -19.02 3.60 12.01
N VAL A 644 -20.23 3.40 11.47
CA VAL A 644 -21.39 4.23 11.84
C VAL A 644 -21.89 3.97 13.27
N PHE A 645 -21.41 2.90 13.91
CA PHE A 645 -21.74 2.51 15.28
C PHE A 645 -20.60 2.76 16.27
N ALA A 646 -19.60 3.54 15.87
CA ALA A 646 -18.47 3.90 16.72
C ALA A 646 -18.91 4.51 18.05
N TRP A 647 -18.21 4.19 19.13
CA TRP A 647 -18.55 4.69 20.46
C TRP A 647 -18.31 6.20 20.59
N ASN A 648 -17.39 6.75 19.78
CA ASN A 648 -17.20 8.20 19.72
C ASN A 648 -18.39 8.97 19.11
N LYS A 649 -19.44 8.28 18.64
CA LYS A 649 -20.71 8.92 18.29
C LYS A 649 -21.37 9.59 19.51
N VAL A 650 -21.06 9.17 20.74
CA VAL A 650 -21.67 9.69 21.99
C VAL A 650 -20.68 9.97 23.12
N SER A 651 -19.38 9.79 22.90
CA SER A 651 -18.32 9.99 23.89
C SER A 651 -17.02 10.50 23.26
N ASN A 652 -16.17 11.12 24.08
CA ASN A 652 -14.78 11.35 23.72
C ASN A 652 -14.00 10.10 24.14
N MET A 653 -13.52 9.32 23.18
CA MET A 653 -12.94 8.00 23.42
C MET A 653 -11.41 8.08 23.47
N LEU A 654 -10.83 7.59 24.57
CA LEU A 654 -9.39 7.43 24.77
C LEU A 654 -9.05 5.95 24.72
N PHE A 655 -8.37 5.53 23.67
CA PHE A 655 -7.79 4.19 23.55
C PHE A 655 -6.33 4.26 23.97
N VAL A 656 -5.88 3.26 24.73
CA VAL A 656 -4.49 3.15 25.17
C VAL A 656 -3.97 1.74 24.92
N GLU A 657 -2.70 1.63 24.55
CA GLU A 657 -2.03 0.34 24.40
C GLU A 657 -1.33 0.01 25.73
N SER A 658 -2.01 -0.72 26.60
CA SER A 658 -1.55 -1.00 27.96
C SER A 658 -1.59 -2.50 28.24
N PRO A 659 -0.61 -3.06 28.97
CA PRO A 659 0.52 -2.41 29.67
C PRO A 659 1.65 -1.92 28.74
N ARG A 660 2.71 -1.33 29.31
CA ARG A 660 3.94 -0.97 28.57
C ARG A 660 4.45 -2.14 27.70
N ASN A 661 5.07 -1.83 26.56
CA ASN A 661 5.54 -2.80 25.55
C ASN A 661 4.43 -3.54 24.78
N VAL A 662 3.17 -3.12 24.89
CA VAL A 662 2.08 -3.57 24.00
C VAL A 662 1.93 -2.60 22.83
N GLY A 663 1.81 -3.12 21.61
CA GLY A 663 1.65 -2.30 20.41
C GLY A 663 2.82 -1.34 20.23
N PHE A 664 2.54 -0.05 20.15
CA PHE A 664 3.52 1.03 20.07
C PHE A 664 3.99 1.57 21.43
N SER A 665 3.37 1.18 22.54
CA SER A 665 3.85 1.54 23.88
C SER A 665 5.23 0.94 24.15
N PHE A 666 6.08 1.65 24.88
CA PHE A 666 7.44 1.18 25.15
C PHE A 666 7.96 1.56 26.53
N GLN A 667 9.03 0.88 26.93
CA GLN A 667 9.77 1.12 28.17
C GLN A 667 11.19 1.59 27.88
N ASN A 668 11.58 2.70 28.50
CA ASN A 668 12.96 3.12 28.60
C ASN A 668 13.63 2.41 29.79
N TYR A 669 14.34 1.33 29.50
CA TYR A 669 15.04 0.50 30.49
C TYR A 669 16.11 1.24 31.31
N THR A 670 16.59 2.41 30.86
CA THR A 670 17.52 3.24 31.64
C THR A 670 16.81 3.97 32.77
N GLU A 671 15.55 4.37 32.55
CA GLU A 671 14.75 5.09 33.54
C GLU A 671 13.92 4.14 34.40
N ASN A 672 13.36 3.09 33.81
CA ASN A 672 12.64 2.03 34.50
C ASN A 672 13.26 0.65 34.18
N PRO A 673 14.04 0.04 35.08
CA PRO A 673 14.61 -1.28 34.88
C PRO A 673 13.67 -2.44 35.29
N ASP A 674 12.42 -2.17 35.67
CA ASP A 674 11.46 -3.20 36.10
C ASP A 674 11.01 -4.07 34.92
N LEU A 675 11.24 -5.38 35.02
CA LEU A 675 10.91 -6.35 33.95
C LEU A 675 9.64 -7.16 34.25
N GLU A 676 8.98 -6.89 35.38
CA GLU A 676 7.77 -7.61 35.78
C GLU A 676 6.51 -6.92 35.27
N TYR A 677 5.55 -7.74 34.82
CA TYR A 677 4.20 -7.31 34.42
C TYR A 677 3.18 -7.95 35.35
N ASP A 678 2.31 -7.14 35.94
CA ASP A 678 1.20 -7.60 36.77
C ASP A 678 0.06 -6.56 36.83
N ASP A 679 -1.06 -7.00 37.40
CA ASP A 679 -2.30 -6.24 37.47
C ASP A 679 -2.11 -4.89 38.21
N ASP A 680 -1.43 -4.90 39.35
CA ASP A 680 -1.24 -3.72 40.20
C ASP A 680 -0.32 -2.68 39.55
N ARG A 681 0.73 -3.11 38.85
CA ARG A 681 1.63 -2.24 38.08
C ARG A 681 0.91 -1.61 36.90
N SER A 682 0.11 -2.39 36.18
CA SER A 682 -0.66 -1.90 35.03
C SER A 682 -1.68 -0.83 35.47
N ALA A 683 -2.39 -1.05 36.57
CA ALA A 683 -3.30 -0.05 37.16
C ALA A 683 -2.57 1.24 37.58
N LYS A 684 -1.34 1.11 38.07
CA LYS A 684 -0.51 2.24 38.47
C LYS A 684 0.00 3.04 37.26
N ASP A 685 0.41 2.38 36.18
CA ASP A 685 0.79 3.06 34.94
C ASP A 685 -0.37 3.86 34.35
N LEU A 686 -1.56 3.25 34.28
CA LEU A 686 -2.77 3.91 33.80
C LEU A 686 -3.14 5.14 34.64
N TYR A 687 -2.94 5.09 35.95
CA TYR A 687 -3.14 6.27 36.81
C TYR A 687 -2.23 7.45 36.41
N PHE A 688 -0.94 7.21 36.15
CA PHE A 688 -0.03 8.27 35.71
C PHE A 688 -0.35 8.75 34.29
N ALA A 689 -0.65 7.82 33.37
CA ALA A 689 -1.04 8.15 32.01
C ALA A 689 -2.29 9.05 31.98
N LEU A 690 -3.30 8.76 32.80
CA LEU A 690 -4.51 9.60 32.91
C LEU A 690 -4.23 10.99 33.48
N ARG A 691 -3.30 11.11 34.44
CA ARG A 691 -2.88 12.42 34.94
C ARG A 691 -2.20 13.23 33.86
N ASP A 692 -1.29 12.60 33.12
CA ASP A 692 -0.57 13.24 32.02
C ASP A 692 -1.53 13.62 30.88
N PHE A 693 -2.52 12.77 30.56
CA PHE A 693 -3.58 13.08 29.60
C PHE A 693 -4.32 14.37 29.97
N LEU A 694 -4.71 14.56 31.24
CA LEU A 694 -5.39 15.78 31.67
C LEU A 694 -4.49 17.03 31.70
N GLU A 695 -3.17 16.88 31.65
CA GLU A 695 -2.25 18.00 31.42
C GLU A 695 -2.13 18.35 29.92
N VAL A 696 -2.21 17.35 29.04
CA VAL A 696 -2.25 17.57 27.58
C VAL A 696 -3.59 18.15 27.12
N PHE A 697 -4.69 17.66 27.69
CA PHE A 697 -6.06 18.06 27.36
C PHE A 697 -6.80 18.63 28.60
N PRO A 698 -6.41 19.81 29.10
CA PRO A 698 -6.95 20.38 30.34
C PRO A 698 -8.46 20.69 30.30
N GLU A 699 -9.05 20.81 29.11
CA GLU A 699 -10.49 20.97 28.91
C GLU A 699 -11.33 19.75 29.33
N TYR A 700 -10.71 18.59 29.54
CA TYR A 700 -11.38 17.41 30.09
C TYR A 700 -11.26 17.31 31.62
N LYS A 701 -10.56 18.24 32.29
CA LYS A 701 -10.58 18.31 33.76
C LYS A 701 -12.01 18.56 34.25
N GLY A 702 -12.49 17.72 35.18
CA GLY A 702 -13.85 17.74 35.68
C GLY A 702 -14.91 17.14 34.73
N ARG A 703 -14.54 16.70 33.51
CA ARG A 703 -15.44 15.99 32.60
C ARG A 703 -15.88 14.66 33.21
N PRO A 704 -17.16 14.26 33.14
CA PRO A 704 -17.58 12.92 33.54
C PRO A 704 -16.69 11.87 32.86
N PHE A 705 -16.01 11.07 33.67
CA PHE A 705 -15.04 10.09 33.21
C PHE A 705 -15.51 8.67 33.50
N TYR A 706 -15.37 7.79 32.51
CA TYR A 706 -15.70 6.38 32.62
C TYR A 706 -14.54 5.52 32.13
N ILE A 707 -14.38 4.34 32.75
CA ILE A 707 -13.44 3.32 32.26
C ILE A 707 -14.25 2.18 31.68
N THR A 708 -13.92 1.80 30.46
CA THR A 708 -14.53 0.68 29.75
C THR A 708 -13.45 -0.31 29.34
N GLY A 709 -13.79 -1.57 29.22
CA GLY A 709 -12.86 -2.58 28.74
C GLY A 709 -13.51 -3.93 28.58
N GLU A 710 -12.76 -4.87 28.00
CA GLU A 710 -13.26 -6.19 27.62
C GLU A 710 -12.32 -7.31 28.05
N SER A 711 -12.84 -8.53 28.27
CA SER A 711 -12.03 -9.73 28.48
C SER A 711 -11.23 -9.67 29.78
N TYR A 712 -9.90 -9.75 29.72
CA TYR A 712 -9.02 -9.45 30.86
C TYR A 712 -9.14 -7.99 31.36
N GLY A 713 -9.79 -7.11 30.59
CA GLY A 713 -10.34 -5.83 31.05
C GLY A 713 -11.25 -5.99 32.29
N GLY A 714 -11.86 -7.16 32.48
CA GLY A 714 -12.54 -7.55 33.71
C GLY A 714 -11.66 -7.52 34.96
N VAL A 715 -10.33 -7.59 34.84
CA VAL A 715 -9.37 -7.36 35.92
C VAL A 715 -8.83 -5.93 35.88
N TYR A 716 -8.42 -5.42 34.72
CA TYR A 716 -7.82 -4.07 34.56
C TYR A 716 -8.76 -2.94 34.99
N VAL A 717 -10.03 -3.02 34.58
CA VAL A 717 -11.03 -1.98 34.85
C VAL A 717 -11.30 -1.86 36.35
N PRO A 718 -11.67 -2.92 37.10
CA PRO A 718 -11.95 -2.79 38.53
C PRO A 718 -10.69 -2.53 39.36
N SER A 719 -9.52 -3.06 38.99
CA SER A 719 -8.27 -2.77 39.71
C SER A 719 -7.90 -1.28 39.58
N THR A 720 -7.93 -0.74 38.36
CA THR A 720 -7.68 0.68 38.08
C THR A 720 -8.75 1.55 38.73
N ALA A 721 -10.03 1.17 38.66
CA ALA A 721 -11.12 1.90 39.30
C ALA A 721 -10.95 1.98 40.82
N SER A 722 -10.63 0.87 41.48
CA SER A 722 -10.36 0.84 42.92
C SER A 722 -9.15 1.72 43.27
N TYR A 723 -8.07 1.65 42.47
CA TYR A 723 -6.89 2.48 42.65
C TYR A 723 -7.20 3.98 42.52
N LEU A 724 -7.99 4.37 41.51
CA LEU A 724 -8.43 5.74 41.33
C LEU A 724 -9.32 6.22 42.46
N VAL A 725 -10.27 5.40 42.93
CA VAL A 725 -11.11 5.74 44.09
C VAL A 725 -10.24 6.00 45.31
N ASP A 726 -9.19 5.20 45.55
CA ASP A 726 -8.25 5.46 46.63
C ASP A 726 -7.56 6.82 46.47
N ARG A 727 -6.95 7.10 45.31
CA ARG A 727 -6.26 8.36 45.02
C ARG A 727 -7.17 9.58 45.07
N ILE A 728 -8.41 9.48 44.58
CA ILE A 728 -9.40 10.57 44.61
C ILE A 728 -9.84 10.83 46.04
N THR A 729 -10.15 9.79 46.83
CA THR A 729 -10.59 9.95 48.22
C THR A 729 -9.48 10.47 49.14
N ASP A 730 -8.22 10.20 48.80
CA ASP A 730 -7.04 10.74 49.50
C ASP A 730 -6.68 12.17 49.04
N GLY A 731 -7.37 12.72 48.03
CA GLY A 731 -7.19 14.08 47.52
C GLY A 731 -6.03 14.23 46.52
N GLU A 732 -5.49 13.14 45.98
CA GLU A 732 -4.33 13.12 45.09
C GLU A 732 -4.67 13.32 43.60
N PHE A 733 -5.95 13.12 43.22
CA PHE A 733 -6.43 13.31 41.84
C PHE A 733 -7.79 14.05 41.77
N PRO A 734 -7.88 15.30 42.27
CA PRO A 734 -9.15 16.02 42.38
C PRO A 734 -9.77 16.45 41.04
N ASP A 735 -8.97 16.50 39.97
CA ASP A 735 -9.40 16.96 38.64
C ASP A 735 -10.17 15.88 37.85
N LEU A 736 -10.17 14.62 38.31
CA LEU A 736 -10.85 13.52 37.64
C LEU A 736 -12.28 13.33 38.19
N ASN A 737 -13.28 13.60 37.37
CA ASN A 737 -14.69 13.40 37.73
C ASN A 737 -15.14 11.98 37.37
N PHE A 738 -14.60 10.99 38.07
CA PHE A 738 -14.82 9.56 37.81
C PHE A 738 -16.25 9.13 38.20
N LYS A 739 -17.04 8.69 37.21
CA LYS A 739 -18.48 8.41 37.32
C LYS A 739 -18.86 6.94 37.21
N GLY A 740 -18.12 6.14 36.49
CA GLY A 740 -18.52 4.75 36.29
C GLY A 740 -17.55 3.89 35.53
N ILE A 741 -17.87 2.60 35.49
CA ILE A 741 -17.14 1.58 34.74
C ILE A 741 -18.10 0.72 33.91
N ALA A 742 -17.67 0.27 32.74
CA ALA A 742 -18.36 -0.77 31.97
C ALA A 742 -17.38 -1.89 31.60
N ILE A 743 -17.80 -3.15 31.72
CA ILE A 743 -16.96 -4.32 31.49
C ILE A 743 -17.72 -5.25 30.56
N GLY A 744 -17.17 -5.47 29.37
CA GLY A 744 -17.64 -6.45 28.39
C GLY A 744 -17.00 -7.80 28.63
N ASN A 745 -17.79 -8.87 28.65
CA ASN A 745 -17.29 -10.25 28.64
C ASN A 745 -16.09 -10.44 29.58
N GLY A 746 -16.28 -10.11 30.86
CA GLY A 746 -15.16 -9.85 31.77
C GLY A 746 -14.63 -11.09 32.48
N GLN A 747 -13.33 -11.14 32.72
CA GLN A 747 -12.72 -12.08 33.66
C GLN A 747 -12.91 -11.58 35.11
N LEU A 748 -14.14 -11.57 35.63
CA LEU A 748 -14.44 -11.05 36.98
C LEU A 748 -14.05 -12.03 38.10
N SER A 749 -14.24 -13.34 37.87
CA SER A 749 -13.84 -14.42 38.76
C SER A 749 -13.57 -15.69 37.98
N GLY A 750 -12.30 -16.10 37.88
CA GLY A 750 -11.92 -17.27 37.10
C GLY A 750 -12.50 -18.59 37.63
N LEU A 751 -12.75 -18.68 38.94
CA LEU A 751 -13.38 -19.85 39.55
C LEU A 751 -14.87 -19.97 39.17
N LEU A 752 -15.59 -18.85 39.11
CA LEU A 752 -16.97 -18.84 38.62
C LEU A 752 -17.00 -19.13 37.11
N GLN A 753 -16.04 -18.61 36.34
CA GLN A 753 -15.95 -18.90 34.92
C GLN A 753 -15.81 -20.40 34.64
N VAL A 754 -14.95 -21.12 35.37
CA VAL A 754 -14.85 -22.59 35.24
C VAL A 754 -16.21 -23.27 35.44
N SER A 755 -16.90 -22.92 36.53
CA SER A 755 -18.17 -23.59 36.87
C SER A 755 -19.25 -23.29 35.84
N ALA A 756 -19.33 -22.04 35.37
CA ALA A 756 -20.30 -21.62 34.38
C ALA A 756 -20.00 -22.18 32.98
N SER A 757 -18.73 -22.23 32.56
CA SER A 757 -18.33 -22.80 31.26
C SER A 757 -18.71 -24.28 31.16
N LEU A 758 -18.53 -25.07 32.22
CA LEU A 758 -18.96 -26.48 32.23
C LEU A 758 -20.48 -26.63 32.00
N GLN A 759 -21.29 -25.69 32.48
CA GLN A 759 -22.73 -25.68 32.25
C GLN A 759 -23.05 -25.21 30.83
N MET A 760 -22.48 -24.09 30.42
CA MET A 760 -22.70 -23.50 29.10
C MET A 760 -22.39 -24.50 27.99
N GLN A 761 -21.25 -25.17 28.05
CA GLN A 761 -20.83 -26.13 27.04
C GLN A 761 -21.78 -27.33 26.93
N TYR A 762 -22.38 -27.80 28.02
CA TYR A 762 -23.40 -28.86 27.93
C TYR A 762 -24.70 -28.36 27.32
N PHE A 763 -25.25 -27.25 27.83
CA PHE A 763 -26.55 -26.74 27.40
C PHE A 763 -26.54 -26.15 25.98
N HIS A 764 -25.36 -25.79 25.47
CA HIS A 764 -25.18 -25.33 24.08
C HIS A 764 -24.75 -26.48 23.15
N GLY A 765 -24.69 -27.72 23.65
CA GLY A 765 -24.48 -28.92 22.85
C GLY A 765 -23.02 -29.20 22.45
N THR A 766 -22.06 -28.57 23.13
CA THR A 766 -20.63 -28.85 22.96
C THR A 766 -20.17 -30.08 23.74
N PHE A 767 -20.83 -30.41 24.86
CA PHE A 767 -20.62 -31.68 25.57
C PHE A 767 -21.75 -32.66 25.27
N ASP A 768 -21.42 -33.95 25.20
CA ASP A 768 -22.42 -35.00 25.16
C ASP A 768 -22.94 -35.36 26.56
N LYS A 769 -23.98 -36.19 26.61
CA LYS A 769 -24.57 -36.64 27.87
C LYS A 769 -23.58 -37.47 28.71
N GLU A 770 -22.67 -38.21 28.10
CA GLU A 770 -21.72 -39.04 28.84
C GLU A 770 -20.73 -38.19 29.64
N ILE A 771 -20.21 -37.12 29.02
CA ILE A 771 -19.34 -36.14 29.68
C ILE A 771 -20.10 -35.45 30.81
N HIS A 772 -21.32 -34.99 30.56
CA HIS A 772 -22.16 -34.37 31.59
C HIS A 772 -22.43 -35.32 32.77
N ASP A 773 -22.75 -36.59 32.52
CA ASP A 773 -23.00 -37.56 33.57
C ASP A 773 -21.75 -37.84 34.42
N LYS A 774 -20.55 -37.86 33.82
CA LYS A 774 -19.27 -37.95 34.54
C LYS A 774 -19.05 -36.75 35.46
N LEU A 775 -19.26 -35.54 34.95
CA LEU A 775 -19.15 -34.30 35.74
C LEU A 775 -20.22 -34.25 36.84
N LYS A 776 -21.44 -34.72 36.59
CA LYS A 776 -22.51 -34.80 37.60
C LYS A 776 -22.12 -35.70 38.77
N ASN A 777 -21.40 -36.80 38.53
CA ASN A 777 -20.91 -37.67 39.62
C ASN A 777 -19.89 -36.95 40.53
N CYS A 778 -19.23 -35.91 40.04
CA CYS A 778 -18.35 -35.05 40.80
C CYS A 778 -19.09 -33.96 41.59
N CYS A 779 -20.42 -33.91 41.49
CA CYS A 779 -21.28 -32.98 42.21
C CYS A 779 -22.44 -33.72 42.91
N PRO A 780 -22.18 -34.42 44.02
CA PRO A 780 -23.18 -35.25 44.69
C PRO A 780 -24.22 -34.46 45.53
N GLN A 781 -24.00 -33.15 45.79
CA GLN A 781 -24.94 -32.28 46.50
C GLN A 781 -24.89 -30.87 45.90
N SER A 782 -25.85 -30.51 45.04
CA SER A 782 -26.00 -29.14 44.57
C SER A 782 -26.66 -28.25 45.62
N ALA A 783 -26.40 -26.94 45.58
CA ALA A 783 -26.99 -25.97 46.50
C ALA A 783 -28.45 -25.59 46.14
N HIS A 784 -29.09 -26.27 45.18
CA HIS A 784 -30.43 -25.93 44.71
C HIS A 784 -31.49 -26.12 45.83
N PRO A 785 -32.31 -25.10 46.13
CA PRO A 785 -33.42 -25.23 47.08
C PRO A 785 -34.54 -26.08 46.47
N GLY A 786 -34.55 -27.40 46.74
CA GLY A 786 -35.65 -28.30 46.42
C GLY A 786 -35.29 -29.56 45.62
N ASP A 787 -34.10 -29.61 44.99
CA ASP A 787 -33.63 -30.79 44.27
C ASP A 787 -32.09 -30.83 44.18
N PRO A 788 -31.41 -31.67 44.99
CA PRO A 788 -29.96 -31.77 45.01
C PRO A 788 -29.34 -32.38 43.74
N GLU A 789 -30.14 -32.82 42.76
CA GLU A 789 -29.67 -33.36 41.48
C GLU A 789 -29.45 -32.32 40.36
N TYR A 790 -29.77 -31.04 40.58
CA TYR A 790 -29.60 -29.99 39.56
C TYR A 790 -28.13 -29.62 39.36
N PHE A 791 -27.61 -29.94 38.17
CA PHE A 791 -26.23 -29.68 37.74
C PHE A 791 -25.87 -28.18 37.70
N GLU A 792 -26.87 -27.32 37.47
CA GLU A 792 -26.74 -25.85 37.38
C GLU A 792 -26.26 -25.19 38.69
N PHE A 793 -26.31 -25.89 39.83
CA PHE A 793 -25.92 -25.37 41.15
C PHE A 793 -24.70 -26.10 41.73
N CYS A 794 -23.90 -26.72 40.86
CA CYS A 794 -22.71 -27.45 41.23
C CYS A 794 -21.51 -26.53 41.43
N ASP A 795 -20.91 -26.60 42.62
CA ASP A 795 -19.65 -25.92 42.93
C ASP A 795 -18.48 -26.86 42.64
N PHE A 796 -17.76 -26.60 41.54
CA PHE A 796 -16.58 -27.36 41.14
C PHE A 796 -15.28 -26.76 41.68
N THR A 797 -15.33 -25.60 42.33
CA THR A 797 -14.14 -24.90 42.85
C THR A 797 -13.35 -25.69 43.91
N PRO A 798 -13.92 -26.62 44.70
CA PRO A 798 -13.14 -27.46 45.62
C PRO A 798 -12.13 -28.38 44.93
N TYR A 799 -12.29 -28.66 43.64
CA TYR A 799 -11.47 -29.60 42.87
C TYR A 799 -10.26 -28.97 42.17
N ILE A 800 -10.28 -27.65 41.99
CA ILE A 800 -9.29 -26.92 41.18
C ILE A 800 -8.74 -25.69 41.90
N TYR A 801 -7.60 -25.19 41.42
CA TYR A 801 -7.09 -23.85 41.72
C TYR A 801 -6.56 -23.23 40.43
N LEU A 802 -6.38 -21.91 40.43
CA LEU A 802 -5.79 -21.18 39.31
C LEU A 802 -4.32 -20.90 39.62
N ASP A 803 -3.44 -21.19 38.66
CA ASP A 803 -2.03 -20.89 38.80
C ASP A 803 -1.72 -19.41 38.52
N LYS A 804 -0.42 -19.08 38.46
CA LYS A 804 0.08 -17.71 38.28
C LYS A 804 -0.20 -17.12 36.89
N SER A 805 -0.57 -17.96 35.94
CA SER A 805 -0.89 -17.58 34.56
C SER A 805 -2.39 -17.74 34.29
N GLY A 806 -3.20 -17.99 35.32
CA GLY A 806 -4.64 -18.18 35.19
C GLY A 806 -5.07 -19.58 34.74
N ASN A 807 -4.16 -20.55 34.61
CA ASN A 807 -4.52 -21.90 34.18
C ASN A 807 -5.25 -22.68 35.27
N VAL A 808 -6.17 -23.55 34.87
CA VAL A 808 -6.95 -24.41 35.75
C VAL A 808 -6.15 -25.66 36.09
N VAL A 809 -5.72 -25.77 37.35
CA VAL A 809 -4.90 -26.88 37.83
C VAL A 809 -5.69 -27.76 38.80
N PRO A 810 -5.64 -29.10 38.68
CA PRO A 810 -6.26 -30.00 39.65
C PRO A 810 -5.59 -29.83 41.03
N LYS A 811 -6.40 -29.66 42.08
CA LYS A 811 -5.89 -29.62 43.47
C LYS A 811 -5.29 -30.95 43.92
N ASP A 812 -5.82 -32.06 43.39
CA ASP A 812 -5.34 -33.41 43.65
C ASP A 812 -5.35 -34.20 42.34
N ALA A 813 -4.17 -34.38 41.73
CA ALA A 813 -4.01 -35.12 40.48
C ALA A 813 -4.35 -36.62 40.58
N THR A 814 -4.56 -37.16 41.79
CA THR A 814 -5.01 -38.55 41.98
C THR A 814 -6.54 -38.67 42.07
N ASN A 815 -7.24 -37.54 42.21
CA ASN A 815 -8.69 -37.49 42.28
C ASN A 815 -9.29 -37.36 40.86
N GLU A 816 -10.14 -38.30 40.49
CA GLU A 816 -10.79 -38.34 39.17
C GLU A 816 -11.56 -37.04 38.88
N CYS A 817 -12.28 -36.50 39.86
CA CYS A 817 -13.05 -35.26 39.69
C CYS A 817 -12.17 -34.03 39.52
N SER A 818 -11.04 -33.95 40.22
CA SER A 818 -10.05 -32.88 40.00
C SER A 818 -9.53 -32.87 38.57
N ASN A 819 -9.20 -34.04 38.02
CA ASN A 819 -8.70 -34.15 36.65
C ASN A 819 -9.81 -33.86 35.63
N LEU A 820 -11.02 -34.38 35.83
CA LEU A 820 -12.16 -34.15 34.94
C LEU A 820 -12.54 -32.67 34.86
N VAL A 821 -12.68 -32.00 36.01
CA VAL A 821 -13.03 -30.58 36.07
C VAL A 821 -11.95 -29.74 35.40
N ALA A 822 -10.67 -29.95 35.73
CA ALA A 822 -9.58 -29.20 35.12
C ALA A 822 -9.51 -29.39 33.60
N TYR A 823 -9.64 -30.62 33.11
CA TYR A 823 -9.59 -30.91 31.67
C TYR A 823 -10.77 -30.30 30.91
N TYR A 824 -12.02 -30.54 31.32
CA TYR A 824 -13.18 -30.09 30.55
C TYR A 824 -13.45 -28.59 30.65
N SER A 825 -12.95 -27.90 31.69
CA SER A 825 -13.13 -26.45 31.84
C SER A 825 -12.08 -25.63 31.10
N GLN A 826 -10.90 -26.17 30.81
CA GLN A 826 -9.83 -25.45 30.12
C GLN A 826 -9.56 -26.03 28.73
N GLU A 827 -9.16 -27.30 28.62
CA GLU A 827 -8.74 -27.92 27.36
C GLU A 827 -9.90 -28.00 26.36
N LEU A 828 -11.12 -28.33 26.79
CA LEU A 828 -12.23 -28.42 25.84
C LEU A 828 -12.82 -27.05 25.45
N VAL A 829 -12.53 -25.99 26.21
CA VAL A 829 -13.02 -24.64 25.92
C VAL A 829 -12.04 -23.92 25.01
N PHE A 830 -10.74 -23.89 25.38
CA PHE A 830 -9.72 -23.14 24.65
C PHE A 830 -8.92 -23.97 23.64
N ALA A 831 -8.92 -25.31 23.76
CA ALA A 831 -8.30 -26.23 22.79
C ALA A 831 -9.32 -27.20 22.17
N GLY A 832 -10.61 -26.92 22.36
CA GLY A 832 -11.70 -27.70 21.80
C GLY A 832 -11.91 -27.43 20.31
N PRO A 833 -12.77 -28.23 19.64
CA PRO A 833 -13.09 -28.02 18.24
C PRO A 833 -14.00 -26.81 18.01
N GLN A 834 -14.49 -26.15 19.08
CA GLN A 834 -15.36 -24.97 19.01
C GLN A 834 -14.58 -23.72 19.37
N GLU A 835 -14.97 -22.62 18.73
CA GLU A 835 -14.31 -21.34 18.90
C GLU A 835 -14.78 -20.66 20.20
N PRO A 836 -13.88 -20.41 21.17
CA PRO A 836 -14.27 -19.90 22.47
C PRO A 836 -14.91 -18.51 22.42
N TYR A 837 -14.49 -17.65 21.50
CA TYR A 837 -14.97 -16.27 21.42
C TYR A 837 -16.40 -16.16 20.86
N ASN A 838 -16.83 -17.11 20.02
CA ASN A 838 -18.21 -17.18 19.56
C ASN A 838 -18.57 -18.60 19.12
N LEU A 839 -19.38 -19.30 19.92
CA LEU A 839 -19.70 -20.71 19.74
C LEU A 839 -20.34 -21.06 18.38
N TYR A 840 -20.84 -20.07 17.65
CA TYR A 840 -21.61 -20.26 16.43
C TYR A 840 -20.98 -19.63 15.17
N GLN A 841 -19.78 -19.04 15.29
CA GLN A 841 -19.13 -18.27 14.22
C GLN A 841 -17.80 -18.89 13.80
N SER A 842 -17.51 -18.90 12.50
CA SER A 842 -16.29 -19.51 11.93
C SER A 842 -15.14 -18.54 11.70
N CYS A 843 -15.35 -17.21 11.77
CA CYS A 843 -14.30 -16.23 11.46
C CYS A 843 -13.12 -16.23 12.45
N TYR A 844 -13.33 -16.64 13.70
CA TYR A 844 -12.25 -16.67 14.68
C TYR A 844 -11.47 -18.02 14.64
N GLU A 845 -11.81 -18.94 13.72
CA GLU A 845 -11.08 -20.21 13.55
C GLU A 845 -9.78 -20.02 12.73
N PRO A 846 -8.67 -20.66 13.12
CA PRO A 846 -7.41 -20.61 12.36
C PRO A 846 -7.58 -21.11 10.92
N GLY A 847 -7.16 -20.30 9.94
CA GLY A 847 -7.18 -20.66 8.52
C GLY A 847 -8.50 -20.38 7.77
N GLN A 848 -9.47 -19.71 8.41
CA GLN A 848 -10.67 -19.18 7.74
C GLN A 848 -10.47 -17.77 7.15
N ALA A 849 -9.23 -17.28 7.09
CA ALA A 849 -8.86 -16.02 6.44
C ALA A 849 -9.20 -16.08 4.94
N GLY A 850 -10.37 -15.56 4.58
CA GLY A 850 -10.90 -15.54 3.22
C GLY A 850 -12.15 -14.67 3.10
N ASN A 851 -12.68 -14.54 1.89
CA ASN A 851 -13.81 -13.64 1.56
C ASN A 851 -15.18 -14.11 2.07
N ALA A 852 -15.22 -15.11 2.96
CA ALA A 852 -16.47 -15.72 3.38
C ALA A 852 -17.09 -14.91 4.52
N ARG A 853 -18.40 -14.71 4.45
CA ARG A 853 -19.20 -14.45 5.65
C ARG A 853 -19.02 -15.62 6.63
N PRO A 854 -19.18 -15.40 7.94
CA PRO A 854 -19.14 -16.50 8.88
C PRO A 854 -20.21 -17.54 8.52
N ASN A 855 -19.78 -18.76 8.19
CA ASN A 855 -20.70 -19.88 7.99
C ASN A 855 -21.18 -20.39 9.36
N LEU A 856 -22.47 -20.75 9.44
CA LEU A 856 -23.00 -21.53 10.56
C LEU A 856 -22.27 -22.88 10.63
N LYS A 857 -21.70 -23.18 11.79
CA LYS A 857 -21.03 -24.45 12.02
C LYS A 857 -22.05 -25.59 12.14
N LYS A 858 -21.75 -26.74 11.52
CA LYS A 858 -22.52 -27.97 11.79
C LYS A 858 -22.20 -28.45 13.22
N PRO A 859 -23.21 -28.86 14.02
CA PRO A 859 -22.97 -29.43 15.34
C PRO A 859 -22.03 -30.63 15.25
N VAL A 860 -20.99 -30.66 16.09
CA VAL A 860 -19.96 -31.71 16.11
C VAL A 860 -20.55 -33.07 16.53
N TYR A 861 -21.64 -33.09 17.31
CA TYR A 861 -22.26 -34.31 17.84
C TYR A 861 -23.66 -34.57 17.25
N GLN A 862 -23.75 -35.28 16.11
CA GLN A 862 -25.01 -35.59 15.40
C GLN A 862 -25.69 -36.89 15.86
N ASN A 863 -25.75 -37.19 17.16
CA ASN A 863 -26.44 -38.40 17.64
C ASN A 863 -27.98 -38.23 17.68
N ARG A 864 -28.71 -39.35 17.53
CA ARG A 864 -30.19 -39.36 17.51
C ARG A 864 -30.77 -38.73 18.77
N GLY A 865 -31.47 -37.60 18.61
CA GLY A 865 -32.13 -36.86 19.71
C GLY A 865 -31.61 -35.44 19.94
N PHE A 866 -30.58 -35.00 19.20
CA PHE A 866 -30.01 -33.66 19.28
C PHE A 866 -30.92 -32.59 18.61
N VAL A 867 -31.12 -31.46 19.27
CA VAL A 867 -31.75 -30.25 18.71
C VAL A 867 -30.64 -29.27 18.40
N ASP A 868 -30.48 -28.95 17.11
CA ASP A 868 -29.47 -28.00 16.65
C ASP A 868 -29.84 -26.57 17.09
N GLN A 869 -29.23 -26.11 18.18
CA GLN A 869 -29.44 -24.76 18.71
C GLN A 869 -28.85 -23.69 17.78
N ALA A 870 -27.90 -24.03 16.90
CA ALA A 870 -27.34 -23.08 15.93
C ALA A 870 -28.40 -22.61 14.91
N LEU A 871 -29.42 -23.43 14.64
CA LEU A 871 -30.57 -23.06 13.80
C LEU A 871 -31.54 -22.07 14.48
N LEU A 872 -31.39 -21.83 15.78
CA LEU A 872 -32.25 -20.93 16.57
C LEU A 872 -31.56 -19.59 16.88
N VAL A 873 -30.29 -19.44 16.50
CA VAL A 873 -29.50 -18.21 16.68
C VAL A 873 -29.33 -17.53 15.32
N SER A 874 -29.78 -16.28 15.23
CA SER A 874 -29.50 -15.44 14.06
C SER A 874 -28.01 -15.06 14.07
N HIS A 875 -27.26 -15.47 13.06
CA HIS A 875 -25.85 -15.10 12.87
C HIS A 875 -25.70 -13.86 11.99
N GLU A 876 -26.73 -13.54 11.19
CA GLU A 876 -26.80 -12.28 10.46
C GLU A 876 -26.81 -11.10 11.45
N SER A 877 -25.89 -10.16 11.25
CA SER A 877 -25.92 -8.88 11.95
C SER A 877 -27.25 -8.19 11.66
N SER A 878 -27.85 -7.56 12.68
CA SER A 878 -29.04 -6.73 12.50
C SER A 878 -28.75 -5.38 11.84
N ASP A 879 -27.47 -5.15 11.50
CA ASP A 879 -26.91 -3.84 11.23
C ASP A 879 -26.36 -3.77 9.80
N SER A 880 -26.39 -2.59 9.19
CA SER A 880 -26.15 -2.39 7.76
C SER A 880 -24.71 -2.59 7.27
N GLN A 881 -23.78 -2.93 8.17
CA GLN A 881 -22.37 -3.15 7.86
C GLN A 881 -21.96 -4.62 7.94
N ASP A 882 -22.93 -5.55 8.00
CA ASP A 882 -22.73 -7.01 7.97
C ASP A 882 -21.86 -7.63 9.10
N GLY A 883 -21.34 -6.83 10.05
CA GLY A 883 -20.58 -7.30 11.22
C GLY A 883 -19.10 -7.57 10.93
N PHE A 884 -18.46 -8.42 11.76
CA PHE A 884 -17.04 -8.78 11.59
C PHE A 884 -16.77 -9.57 10.32
N LEU A 885 -15.79 -9.13 9.55
CA LEU A 885 -15.29 -9.88 8.39
C LEU A 885 -13.99 -10.58 8.77
N CYS A 886 -13.84 -11.86 8.39
CA CYS A 886 -12.76 -12.73 8.89
C CYS A 886 -11.32 -12.27 8.49
N TRP A 887 -11.17 -11.18 7.73
CA TRP A 887 -9.91 -10.61 7.29
C TRP A 887 -9.54 -9.30 8.02
N MET A 888 -10.41 -8.77 8.89
CA MET A 888 -10.22 -7.46 9.52
C MET A 888 -9.00 -7.39 10.45
N ASP A 889 -8.61 -8.49 11.09
CA ASP A 889 -7.41 -8.53 11.95
C ASP A 889 -6.12 -8.42 11.13
N ASP A 890 -6.01 -9.20 10.05
CA ASP A 890 -4.89 -9.14 9.10
C ASP A 890 -4.80 -7.75 8.45
N ALA A 891 -5.96 -7.18 8.07
CA ALA A 891 -6.03 -5.84 7.50
C ALA A 891 -5.65 -4.77 8.53
N THR A 892 -6.03 -4.92 9.80
CA THR A 892 -5.62 -4.04 10.89
C THR A 892 -4.11 -4.06 11.10
N GLN A 893 -3.52 -5.25 11.17
CA GLN A 893 -2.07 -5.39 11.31
C GLN A 893 -1.33 -4.81 10.10
N THR A 894 -1.84 -5.06 8.88
CA THR A 894 -1.28 -4.48 7.65
C THR A 894 -1.30 -2.95 7.71
N TYR A 895 -2.46 -2.38 8.04
CA TYR A 895 -2.67 -0.93 8.08
C TYR A 895 -1.78 -0.22 9.11
N LEU A 896 -1.73 -0.73 10.35
CA LEU A 896 -0.92 -0.11 11.41
C LEU A 896 0.60 -0.26 11.18
N ASN A 897 1.02 -1.16 10.28
CA ASN A 897 2.42 -1.31 9.90
C ASN A 897 2.82 -0.51 8.65
N LEU A 898 1.89 0.24 8.04
CA LEU A 898 2.23 1.17 6.96
C LEU A 898 3.07 2.34 7.51
N PRO A 899 4.23 2.67 6.91
CA PRO A 899 5.09 3.75 7.40
C PRO A 899 4.39 5.10 7.50
N GLU A 900 3.54 5.44 6.53
CA GLU A 900 2.73 6.66 6.52
C GLU A 900 1.69 6.70 7.64
N VAL A 901 1.12 5.55 8.02
CA VAL A 901 0.18 5.44 9.13
C VAL A 901 0.93 5.61 10.46
N GLN A 902 2.08 4.95 10.63
CA GLN A 902 2.92 5.13 11.82
C GLN A 902 3.39 6.58 11.98
N ALA A 903 3.74 7.24 10.88
CA ALA A 903 4.09 8.66 10.89
C ALA A 903 2.89 9.54 11.29
N ALA A 904 1.69 9.27 10.75
CA ALA A 904 0.46 9.98 11.10
C ALA A 904 0.04 9.77 12.57
N LEU A 905 0.36 8.61 13.15
CA LEU A 905 0.13 8.27 14.55
C LEU A 905 1.28 8.64 15.49
N HIS A 906 2.28 9.37 14.97
CA HIS A 906 3.43 9.86 15.72
C HIS A 906 4.19 8.74 16.46
N VAL A 907 4.29 7.56 15.85
CA VAL A 907 5.04 6.42 16.39
C VAL A 907 6.52 6.75 16.40
N ARG A 908 7.19 6.41 17.51
CA ARG A 908 8.59 6.75 17.72
C ARG A 908 9.54 5.69 17.14
N ASP A 909 10.31 6.06 16.10
CA ASP A 909 11.38 5.23 15.52
C ASP A 909 12.75 5.59 16.11
N ASP A 910 13.09 4.98 17.25
CA ASP A 910 14.39 5.21 17.90
C ASP A 910 15.52 4.28 17.41
N ASN A 911 15.22 3.18 16.68
CA ASN A 911 16.19 2.11 16.36
C ASN A 911 15.91 1.33 15.05
N GLY A 912 14.95 1.74 14.22
CA GLY A 912 14.51 1.04 13.00
C GLY A 912 13.00 0.79 12.96
N THR A 913 12.55 -0.05 12.01
CA THR A 913 11.13 -0.33 11.78
C THR A 913 10.42 -0.86 13.04
N VAL A 914 9.40 -0.15 13.51
CA VAL A 914 8.53 -0.58 14.60
C VAL A 914 7.45 -1.48 14.03
N PHE A 915 7.37 -2.72 14.48
CA PHE A 915 6.35 -3.66 14.02
C PHE A 915 5.22 -3.74 15.05
N TRP A 916 4.01 -3.40 14.62
CA TRP A 916 2.80 -3.52 15.41
C TRP A 916 2.21 -4.93 15.27
N GLU A 917 1.77 -5.49 16.40
CA GLU A 917 0.99 -6.72 16.46
C GLU A 917 -0.18 -6.55 17.43
N GLY A 918 -1.28 -7.28 17.18
CA GLY A 918 -2.51 -7.15 17.96
C GLY A 918 -2.35 -7.56 19.43
N CYS A 919 -1.49 -8.54 19.72
CA CYS A 919 -1.14 -8.93 21.09
C CYS A 919 0.35 -9.27 21.20
N SER A 920 1.01 -8.73 22.21
CA SER A 920 2.42 -9.04 22.48
C SER A 920 2.54 -10.38 23.19
N GLN A 921 3.13 -11.37 22.50
CA GLN A 921 3.40 -12.68 23.08
C GLN A 921 4.35 -12.57 24.29
N GLU A 922 5.37 -11.71 24.20
CA GLU A 922 6.35 -11.53 25.27
C GLU A 922 5.71 -10.99 26.56
N VAL A 923 4.83 -9.99 26.44
CA VAL A 923 4.09 -9.45 27.58
C VAL A 923 3.15 -10.50 28.16
N GLY A 924 2.37 -11.16 27.30
CA GLY A 924 1.40 -12.17 27.72
C GLY A 924 2.03 -13.34 28.49
N GLU A 925 3.16 -13.89 28.00
CA GLU A 925 3.87 -15.01 28.66
C GLU A 925 4.49 -14.62 30.00
N LYS A 926 4.92 -13.36 30.16
CA LYS A 926 5.56 -12.86 31.39
C LYS A 926 4.56 -12.28 32.39
N TYR A 927 3.29 -12.14 32.01
CA TYR A 927 2.28 -11.48 32.83
C TYR A 927 1.89 -12.34 34.05
N PHE A 928 1.97 -11.75 35.24
CA PHE A 928 1.57 -12.41 36.48
C PHE A 928 0.14 -12.03 36.87
N TRP A 929 -0.77 -13.02 36.82
CA TRP A 929 -2.17 -12.86 37.20
C TRP A 929 -2.28 -12.84 38.73
N GLN A 930 -2.37 -11.65 39.32
CA GLN A 930 -2.45 -11.46 40.77
C GLN A 930 -3.86 -11.66 41.28
N HIS A 931 -4.86 -11.23 40.51
CA HIS A 931 -6.25 -11.11 40.95
C HIS A 931 -7.21 -11.94 40.10
N ASN A 932 -7.19 -13.26 40.33
CA ASN A 932 -8.14 -14.20 39.70
C ASN A 932 -9.61 -14.03 40.16
N ASP A 933 -9.85 -13.21 41.18
CA ASP A 933 -11.18 -12.80 41.64
C ASP A 933 -11.16 -11.32 42.02
N THR A 934 -12.04 -10.54 41.39
CA THR A 934 -12.02 -9.07 41.47
C THR A 934 -12.90 -8.52 42.59
N THR A 935 -13.55 -9.37 43.40
CA THR A 935 -14.46 -8.97 44.48
C THR A 935 -13.85 -7.93 45.41
N GLN A 936 -12.55 -8.03 45.69
CA GLN A 936 -11.85 -7.11 46.60
C GLN A 936 -11.86 -5.64 46.14
N PHE A 937 -11.88 -5.40 44.83
CA PHE A 937 -11.89 -4.06 44.26
C PHE A 937 -13.28 -3.42 44.44
N PHE A 938 -14.33 -4.18 44.14
CA PHE A 938 -15.70 -3.76 44.42
C PHE A 938 -15.97 -3.59 45.92
N ASP A 939 -15.46 -4.49 46.77
CA ASP A 939 -15.50 -4.36 48.22
C ASP A 939 -14.91 -3.01 48.68
N ASN A 940 -13.78 -2.60 48.09
CA ASN A 940 -13.13 -1.33 48.42
C ASN A 940 -13.99 -0.12 48.04
N ILE A 941 -14.49 -0.10 46.79
CA ILE A 941 -15.33 0.98 46.26
C ILE A 941 -16.61 1.13 47.09
N ILE A 942 -17.31 0.02 47.37
CA ILE A 942 -18.54 0.01 48.17
C ILE A 942 -18.27 0.44 49.62
N ARG A 943 -17.19 -0.06 50.24
CA ARG A 943 -16.81 0.30 51.62
C ARG A 943 -16.50 1.79 51.77
N LYS A 944 -15.88 2.41 50.76
CA LYS A 944 -15.61 3.85 50.72
C LYS A 944 -16.87 4.69 50.44
N ASN A 945 -18.01 4.07 50.14
CA ASN A 945 -19.25 4.74 49.71
C ASN A 945 -19.00 5.68 48.51
N TYR A 946 -18.10 5.29 47.58
CA TYR A 946 -17.82 6.11 46.41
C TYR A 946 -19.01 6.01 45.42
N PRO A 947 -19.54 7.13 44.92
CA PRO A 947 -20.65 7.11 43.96
C PRO A 947 -20.14 6.60 42.60
N LEU A 948 -20.57 5.40 42.20
CA LEU A 948 -20.11 4.77 40.97
C LEU A 948 -21.25 4.03 40.28
N ARG A 949 -21.36 4.21 38.96
CA ARG A 949 -22.22 3.40 38.10
C ARG A 949 -21.41 2.30 37.43
N VAL A 950 -21.86 1.06 37.55
CA VAL A 950 -21.21 -0.12 36.99
C VAL A 950 -22.14 -0.74 35.94
N LEU A 951 -21.59 -1.10 34.80
CA LEU A 951 -22.25 -1.92 33.79
C LEU A 951 -21.40 -3.17 33.54
N ILE A 952 -21.97 -4.34 33.76
CA ILE A 952 -21.40 -5.62 33.33
C ILE A 952 -22.25 -6.07 32.15
N TYR A 953 -21.65 -6.24 30.97
CA TYR A 953 -22.37 -6.71 29.79
C TYR A 953 -21.65 -7.89 29.17
N ASN A 954 -22.40 -8.85 28.63
CA ASN A 954 -21.82 -10.04 28.03
C ASN A 954 -22.57 -10.43 26.77
N GLY A 955 -21.84 -10.77 25.71
CA GLY A 955 -22.41 -11.57 24.63
C GLY A 955 -22.85 -12.94 25.14
N ASP A 956 -24.10 -13.34 24.84
CA ASP A 956 -24.68 -14.57 25.40
C ASP A 956 -24.23 -15.86 24.70
N VAL A 957 -23.36 -15.76 23.69
CA VAL A 957 -22.75 -16.93 23.02
C VAL A 957 -21.22 -16.99 23.16
N ASP A 958 -20.63 -16.11 23.98
CA ASP A 958 -19.23 -16.20 24.40
C ASP A 958 -19.03 -17.31 25.42
N SER A 959 -18.02 -18.16 25.20
CA SER A 959 -17.64 -19.21 26.14
C SER A 959 -16.27 -18.99 26.81
N ALA A 960 -15.50 -17.99 26.38
CA ALA A 960 -14.27 -17.57 27.03
C ALA A 960 -14.57 -16.85 28.35
N CYS A 961 -15.44 -15.84 28.32
CA CYS A 961 -15.88 -15.07 29.49
C CYS A 961 -17.42 -14.97 29.52
N ASN A 962 -18.05 -16.11 29.79
CA ASN A 962 -19.49 -16.28 29.58
C ASN A 962 -20.36 -15.40 30.51
N PHE A 963 -21.55 -15.06 30.01
CA PHE A 963 -22.52 -14.20 30.71
C PHE A 963 -22.98 -14.75 32.06
N LEU A 964 -22.98 -16.07 32.24
CA LEU A 964 -23.54 -16.72 33.42
C LEU A 964 -22.62 -16.52 34.64
N ALA A 965 -21.30 -16.65 34.45
CA ALA A 965 -20.32 -16.38 35.49
C ALA A 965 -20.37 -14.93 35.98
N ASP A 966 -20.44 -13.97 35.05
CA ASP A 966 -20.48 -12.55 35.37
C ASP A 966 -21.80 -12.17 36.04
N GLN A 967 -22.93 -12.77 35.62
CA GLN A 967 -24.20 -12.62 36.33
C GLN A 967 -24.12 -13.16 37.77
N TRP A 968 -23.57 -14.37 37.97
CA TRP A 968 -23.39 -14.94 39.31
C TRP A 968 -22.45 -14.11 40.18
N PHE A 969 -21.38 -13.55 39.60
CA PHE A 969 -20.48 -12.65 40.31
C PHE A 969 -21.25 -11.43 40.85
N VAL A 970 -22.06 -10.79 40.00
CA VAL A 970 -22.89 -9.64 40.40
C VAL A 970 -23.92 -10.03 41.45
N GLU A 971 -24.58 -11.18 41.33
CA GLU A 971 -25.56 -11.68 42.31
C GLU A 971 -24.91 -12.04 43.67
N ASN A 972 -23.69 -12.57 43.65
CA ASN A 972 -22.90 -12.85 44.86
C ASN A 972 -22.47 -11.55 45.56
N LEU A 973 -21.98 -10.56 44.80
CA LEU A 973 -21.64 -9.23 45.31
C LEU A 973 -22.89 -8.52 45.86
N ALA A 974 -23.94 -8.51 45.04
CA ALA A 974 -25.37 -8.53 45.34
C ALA A 974 -25.72 -8.76 46.82
N THR A 975 -25.66 -10.05 47.12
CA THR A 975 -26.00 -10.67 48.38
C THR A 975 -25.04 -10.25 49.50
N LYS A 976 -23.73 -10.31 49.23
CA LYS A 976 -22.67 -10.01 50.20
C LYS A 976 -22.80 -8.60 50.79
N HIS A 977 -23.11 -7.62 49.94
CA HIS A 977 -23.22 -6.21 50.34
C HIS A 977 -24.66 -5.75 50.55
N SER A 978 -25.65 -6.65 50.41
CA SER A 978 -27.07 -6.33 50.53
C SER A 978 -27.48 -5.17 49.62
N LEU A 979 -27.11 -5.23 48.33
CA LEU A 979 -27.65 -4.30 47.33
C LEU A 979 -29.11 -4.67 47.04
N GLU A 980 -29.94 -3.65 46.89
CA GLU A 980 -31.37 -3.81 46.58
C GLU A 980 -31.54 -4.10 45.09
N LEU A 981 -32.29 -5.16 44.75
CA LEU A 981 -32.75 -5.40 43.38
C LEU A 981 -33.80 -4.34 43.03
N THR A 982 -33.44 -3.37 42.19
CA THR A 982 -34.31 -2.23 41.85
C THR A 982 -34.97 -2.37 40.49
N GLU A 983 -34.40 -3.16 39.59
CA GLU A 983 -35.08 -3.60 38.36
C GLU A 983 -34.91 -5.11 38.18
N GLU A 984 -36.05 -5.82 38.16
CA GLU A 984 -36.08 -7.24 37.84
C GLU A 984 -35.62 -7.52 36.41
N ARG A 985 -35.11 -8.74 36.19
CA ARG A 985 -34.63 -9.20 34.89
C ARG A 985 -35.72 -9.03 33.82
N LYS A 986 -35.46 -8.23 32.80
CA LYS A 986 -36.39 -7.95 31.70
C LYS A 986 -35.65 -7.82 30.36
N PRO A 987 -36.32 -8.06 29.22
CA PRO A 987 -35.70 -7.83 27.92
C PRO A 987 -35.47 -6.34 27.68
N TRP A 988 -34.38 -5.99 27.00
CA TRP A 988 -34.17 -4.68 26.38
C TRP A 988 -34.19 -4.82 24.85
N ARG A 989 -34.53 -3.74 24.15
CA ARG A 989 -34.79 -3.77 22.71
C ARG A 989 -33.88 -2.83 21.93
N TYR A 990 -33.41 -3.31 20.78
CA TYR A 990 -32.83 -2.50 19.71
C TYR A 990 -33.78 -2.55 18.53
N LEU A 991 -34.22 -1.39 18.04
CA LEU A 991 -35.34 -1.28 17.10
C LEU A 991 -36.57 -2.06 17.61
N THR A 992 -37.06 -3.04 16.85
CA THR A 992 -38.18 -3.91 17.24
C THR A 992 -37.73 -5.24 17.84
N GLN A 993 -36.44 -5.55 17.89
CA GLN A 993 -35.90 -6.85 18.31
C GLN A 993 -35.47 -6.85 19.78
N ILE A 994 -35.49 -8.02 20.41
CA ILE A 994 -34.89 -8.19 21.75
C ILE A 994 -33.38 -8.24 21.56
N ALA A 995 -32.69 -7.21 22.07
CA ALA A 995 -31.24 -7.12 22.03
C ALA A 995 -30.57 -7.87 23.19
N GLY A 996 -31.33 -8.23 24.23
CA GLY A 996 -30.88 -9.09 25.33
C GLY A 996 -31.69 -8.86 26.60
N TYR A 997 -31.12 -9.17 27.76
CA TYR A 997 -31.76 -9.00 29.07
C TYR A 997 -30.96 -8.07 29.98
N THR A 998 -31.64 -7.36 30.87
CA THR A 998 -31.03 -6.42 31.82
C THR A 998 -31.61 -6.62 33.22
N GLN A 999 -30.78 -6.45 34.25
CA GLN A 999 -31.14 -6.47 35.68
C GLN A 999 -30.30 -5.44 36.45
N ARG A 1000 -30.86 -4.80 37.48
CA ARG A 1000 -30.19 -3.70 38.21
C ARG A 1000 -30.21 -3.87 39.73
N PHE A 1001 -29.06 -3.67 40.36
CA PHE A 1001 -28.89 -3.62 41.82
C PHE A 1001 -28.31 -2.29 42.29
N ASN A 1002 -28.82 -1.77 43.41
CA ASN A 1002 -28.42 -0.45 43.94
C ASN A 1002 -28.07 -0.50 45.43
N LYS A 1003 -27.15 0.37 45.84
CA LYS A 1003 -26.89 0.69 47.25
C LYS A 1003 -26.43 2.13 47.38
N LYS A 1004 -27.32 3.01 47.84
CA LYS A 1004 -27.11 4.47 47.85
C LYS A 1004 -26.77 4.95 46.43
N ASP A 1005 -25.62 5.60 46.26
CA ASP A 1005 -25.13 6.15 44.98
C ASP A 1005 -24.25 5.16 44.19
N PHE A 1006 -24.18 3.89 44.62
CA PHE A 1006 -23.55 2.81 43.87
C PHE A 1006 -24.62 1.99 43.13
N THR A 1007 -24.42 1.79 41.84
CA THR A 1007 -25.39 1.14 40.92
C THR A 1007 -24.64 0.09 40.11
N ILE A 1008 -25.19 -1.11 39.96
CA ILE A 1008 -24.64 -2.14 39.07
C ILE A 1008 -25.73 -2.74 38.19
N ASP A 1009 -25.53 -2.59 36.88
CA ASP A 1009 -26.39 -3.10 35.82
C ASP A 1009 -25.71 -4.35 35.23
N VAL A 1010 -26.42 -5.47 35.13
CA VAL A 1010 -25.95 -6.67 34.40
C VAL A 1010 -26.81 -6.89 33.17
N LEU A 1011 -26.15 -7.03 32.01
CA LEU A 1011 -26.78 -7.11 30.70
C LEU A 1011 -26.26 -8.30 29.89
N THR A 1012 -27.15 -8.92 29.12
CA THR A 1012 -26.74 -9.77 28.00
C THR A 1012 -26.96 -9.04 26.67
N VAL A 1013 -26.13 -9.36 25.68
CA VAL A 1013 -26.30 -8.98 24.28
C VAL A 1013 -26.52 -10.24 23.46
N LYS A 1014 -27.74 -10.38 22.95
CA LYS A 1014 -28.23 -11.61 22.34
C LYS A 1014 -27.52 -11.90 21.02
N GLY A 1015 -26.94 -13.09 20.93
CA GLY A 1015 -26.23 -13.59 19.76
C GLY A 1015 -24.89 -12.92 19.51
N ALA A 1016 -24.35 -12.15 20.45
CA ALA A 1016 -22.97 -11.67 20.43
C ALA A 1016 -22.05 -12.65 21.15
N GLY A 1017 -20.83 -12.79 20.66
CA GLY A 1017 -19.72 -13.49 21.29
C GLY A 1017 -18.91 -12.57 22.22
N HIS A 1018 -17.60 -12.75 22.23
CA HIS A 1018 -16.65 -12.08 23.11
C HIS A 1018 -16.56 -10.58 22.79
N PHE A 1019 -16.37 -10.27 21.50
CA PHE A 1019 -16.26 -8.91 20.97
C PHE A 1019 -17.64 -8.35 20.65
N VAL A 1020 -18.37 -7.93 21.68
CA VAL A 1020 -19.77 -7.49 21.57
C VAL A 1020 -19.96 -6.35 20.56
N PRO A 1021 -19.12 -5.29 20.53
CA PRO A 1021 -19.28 -4.22 19.55
C PRO A 1021 -19.05 -4.69 18.10
N THR A 1022 -18.29 -5.76 17.90
CA THR A 1022 -18.03 -6.33 16.58
C THR A 1022 -19.20 -7.18 16.09
N ASP A 1023 -19.72 -8.04 16.97
CA ASP A 1023 -20.80 -8.96 16.61
C ASP A 1023 -22.17 -8.27 16.53
N ARG A 1024 -22.39 -7.25 17.38
CA ARG A 1024 -23.65 -6.50 17.50
C ARG A 1024 -23.40 -4.99 17.68
N PRO A 1025 -22.85 -4.31 16.66
CA PRO A 1025 -22.42 -2.91 16.76
C PRO A 1025 -23.53 -1.92 17.14
N GLY A 1026 -24.70 -2.02 16.50
CA GLY A 1026 -25.86 -1.17 16.79
C GLY A 1026 -26.37 -1.31 18.23
N PRO A 1027 -26.70 -2.54 18.68
CA PRO A 1027 -27.03 -2.80 20.08
C PRO A 1027 -25.94 -2.33 21.06
N ALA A 1028 -24.65 -2.54 20.75
CA ALA A 1028 -23.54 -2.14 21.61
C ALA A 1028 -23.46 -0.61 21.79
N LEU A 1029 -23.59 0.16 20.70
CA LEU A 1029 -23.63 1.63 20.78
C LEU A 1029 -24.83 2.12 21.58
N GLN A 1030 -26.02 1.53 21.39
CA GLN A 1030 -27.22 1.88 22.15
C GLN A 1030 -27.07 1.61 23.64
N MET A 1031 -26.46 0.48 23.98
CA MET A 1031 -26.15 0.10 25.35
C MET A 1031 -25.21 1.12 26.00
N LEU A 1032 -24.09 1.47 25.34
CA LEU A 1032 -23.16 2.48 25.85
C LEU A 1032 -23.87 3.84 26.02
N ALA A 1033 -24.57 4.32 24.99
CA ALA A 1033 -25.25 5.60 25.03
C ALA A 1033 -26.22 5.67 26.23
N SER A 1034 -26.99 4.62 26.47
CA SER A 1034 -27.92 4.53 27.60
C SER A 1034 -27.21 4.48 28.96
N PHE A 1035 -26.03 3.86 29.02
CA PHE A 1035 -25.20 3.84 30.21
C PHE A 1035 -24.57 5.21 30.53
N LEU A 1036 -24.17 5.96 29.51
CA LEU A 1036 -23.62 7.30 29.69
C LEU A 1036 -24.71 8.32 30.00
N ASP A 1037 -25.83 8.29 29.27
CA ASP A 1037 -26.94 9.25 29.36
C ASP A 1037 -27.90 8.94 30.54
N GLN A 1038 -27.72 7.81 31.23
CA GLN A 1038 -28.59 7.37 32.33
C GLN A 1038 -30.05 7.17 31.93
N SER A 1039 -30.26 6.61 30.75
CA SER A 1039 -31.58 6.31 30.19
C SER A 1039 -31.89 4.81 30.17
N SER A 1040 -33.09 4.47 29.72
CA SER A 1040 -33.44 3.07 29.45
C SER A 1040 -32.57 2.52 28.32
N TYR A 1041 -32.08 1.28 28.48
CA TYR A 1041 -31.36 0.55 27.44
C TYR A 1041 -32.16 0.30 26.16
N SER A 1042 -33.48 0.51 26.18
CA SER A 1042 -34.33 0.40 24.98
C SER A 1042 -34.56 1.73 24.26
N ASN A 1043 -33.91 2.81 24.70
CA ASN A 1043 -34.01 4.09 24.02
C ASN A 1043 -33.09 4.09 22.79
N PRO A 1044 -33.55 4.57 21.62
CA PRO A 1044 -32.70 4.74 20.45
C PRO A 1044 -31.52 5.68 20.74
N VAL A 1045 -30.41 5.46 20.02
CA VAL A 1045 -29.21 6.31 20.10
C VAL A 1045 -29.54 7.72 19.59
N GLY A 1046 -29.20 8.74 20.37
CA GLY A 1046 -29.34 10.16 20.00
C GLY A 1046 -28.15 10.70 19.21
N ALA A 1047 -27.63 9.97 18.23
CA ALA A 1047 -26.48 10.36 17.40
C ALA A 1047 -26.74 10.03 15.92
N ASN A 1048 -26.00 10.69 15.02
CA ASN A 1048 -26.09 10.41 13.59
C ASN A 1048 -25.36 9.11 13.25
N ILE A 1049 -26.12 8.11 12.82
CA ILE A 1049 -25.66 6.78 12.41
C ILE A 1049 -25.83 6.56 10.89
N ASP A 1050 -26.08 7.63 10.13
CA ASP A 1050 -26.07 7.60 8.67
C ASP A 1050 -24.62 7.53 8.17
N LEU A 1051 -24.39 6.77 7.11
CA LEU A 1051 -23.11 6.72 6.41
C LEU A 1051 -22.76 8.10 5.84
N ALA A 1052 -21.54 8.55 6.14
CA ALA A 1052 -20.96 9.72 5.49
C ALA A 1052 -20.75 9.44 4.00
N PRO A 1053 -20.93 10.45 3.12
CA PRO A 1053 -20.55 10.31 1.74
C PRO A 1053 -19.04 10.10 1.62
N LEU A 1054 -18.65 9.25 0.66
CA LEU A 1054 -17.25 9.05 0.31
C LEU A 1054 -16.65 10.34 -0.22
N LYS A 1055 -15.36 10.54 0.03
CA LYS A 1055 -14.57 11.59 -0.65
C LYS A 1055 -14.55 11.29 -2.14
N ASP A 1056 -14.53 12.34 -2.96
CA ASP A 1056 -14.62 12.24 -4.43
C ASP A 1056 -13.56 11.30 -5.04
N SER A 1057 -12.36 11.24 -4.45
CA SER A 1057 -11.27 10.35 -4.87
C SER A 1057 -11.61 8.86 -4.73
N TYR A 1058 -12.39 8.51 -3.69
CA TYR A 1058 -12.75 7.13 -3.37
C TYR A 1058 -14.14 6.74 -3.90
N ALA A 1059 -14.99 7.70 -4.28
CA ALA A 1059 -16.31 7.44 -4.86
C ALA A 1059 -16.23 6.61 -6.16
N THR A 1060 -15.14 6.76 -6.91
CA THR A 1060 -14.87 5.96 -8.11
C THR A 1060 -14.23 4.62 -7.75
N GLU A 1061 -13.31 4.58 -6.78
CA GLU A 1061 -12.66 3.36 -6.30
C GLU A 1061 -13.61 2.42 -5.55
N GLU A 1062 -14.67 2.89 -4.90
CA GLU A 1062 -15.67 2.02 -4.27
C GLU A 1062 -16.68 1.49 -5.30
N GLN A 1063 -17.00 2.28 -6.34
CA GLN A 1063 -17.74 1.80 -7.52
C GLN A 1063 -16.95 0.78 -8.35
N ILE A 1064 -15.61 0.85 -8.30
CA ILE A 1064 -14.69 -0.09 -8.95
C ILE A 1064 -14.33 -1.26 -8.03
N GLY A 1065 -14.19 -1.06 -6.72
CA GLY A 1065 -13.85 -2.06 -5.71
C GLY A 1065 -15.00 -3.03 -5.45
N GLN A 1066 -16.25 -2.56 -5.45
CA GLN A 1066 -17.43 -3.42 -5.52
C GLN A 1066 -17.53 -4.22 -6.84
N ARG A 1067 -16.87 -3.77 -7.91
CA ARG A 1067 -16.74 -4.49 -9.20
C ARG A 1067 -15.56 -5.47 -9.22
N ASP A 1068 -14.44 -5.13 -8.60
CA ASP A 1068 -13.19 -5.89 -8.64
C ASP A 1068 -13.12 -7.00 -7.56
N ASP A 1069 -13.85 -6.87 -6.44
CA ASP A 1069 -14.05 -8.00 -5.50
C ASP A 1069 -14.85 -9.15 -6.13
N PHE A 1070 -15.46 -8.94 -7.31
CA PHE A 1070 -16.18 -9.95 -8.08
C PHE A 1070 -15.53 -10.38 -9.41
N GLN A 1071 -14.34 -9.91 -9.81
CA GLN A 1071 -13.62 -10.46 -11.00
C GLN A 1071 -12.09 -10.23 -10.90
N LYS A 1072 -11.22 -11.25 -11.03
CA LYS A 1072 -10.67 -11.75 -12.32
C LYS A 1072 -9.63 -12.89 -12.11
N PRO A 1073 -9.19 -13.65 -13.15
CA PRO A 1073 -9.50 -13.50 -14.58
C PRO A 1073 -10.03 -14.74 -15.31
N VAL A 1074 -10.71 -14.39 -16.40
CA VAL A 1074 -11.23 -15.19 -17.51
C VAL A 1074 -10.09 -15.79 -18.33
N ALA A 1075 -10.15 -17.10 -18.60
CA ALA A 1075 -9.48 -17.70 -19.75
C ALA A 1075 -10.44 -17.70 -20.95
N GLU A 1076 -9.98 -17.08 -22.03
CA GLU A 1076 -10.42 -17.19 -23.43
C GLU A 1076 -11.89 -16.88 -23.78
N GLN A 1077 -12.11 -15.63 -24.19
CA GLN A 1077 -13.22 -15.25 -25.06
C GLN A 1077 -12.93 -15.58 -26.54
N PRO A 1078 -13.82 -16.28 -27.25
CA PRO A 1078 -14.09 -15.99 -28.64
C PRO A 1078 -15.19 -14.92 -28.73
N ILE A 1079 -14.82 -13.78 -29.30
CA ILE A 1079 -15.68 -12.64 -29.65
C ILE A 1079 -17.04 -13.07 -30.20
N ARG A 1080 -18.16 -12.49 -29.71
CA ARG A 1080 -19.33 -12.23 -30.57
C ARG A 1080 -20.32 -11.13 -30.16
N ALA A 1081 -20.39 -10.16 -31.09
CA ALA A 1081 -21.53 -9.38 -31.59
C ALA A 1081 -22.26 -8.38 -30.67
N LYS A 1082 -21.97 -7.09 -30.90
CA LYS A 1082 -22.91 -5.96 -30.68
C LYS A 1082 -24.30 -6.33 -31.21
N ARG A 1083 -25.33 -6.36 -30.35
CA ARG A 1083 -26.72 -6.24 -30.80
C ARG A 1083 -27.04 -4.77 -31.08
N GLU A 1084 -27.61 -4.53 -32.25
CA GLU A 1084 -28.13 -3.23 -32.68
C GLU A 1084 -29.19 -2.70 -31.70
N THR A 1085 -29.19 -1.38 -31.53
CA THR A 1085 -30.27 -0.63 -30.86
C THR A 1085 -31.57 -0.82 -31.64
N VAL A 1086 -32.46 -1.67 -31.15
CA VAL A 1086 -33.83 -1.78 -31.66
C VAL A 1086 -34.67 -0.65 -31.05
N THR A 1087 -35.30 0.16 -31.89
CA THR A 1087 -36.32 1.15 -31.50
C THR A 1087 -37.47 0.47 -30.74
N ARG A 1088 -37.93 1.06 -29.62
CA ARG A 1088 -39.04 0.54 -28.80
C ARG A 1088 -40.22 0.11 -29.70
N PRO A 1089 -40.74 -1.12 -29.56
CA PRO A 1089 -41.84 -1.61 -30.40
C PRO A 1089 -43.11 -0.77 -30.21
N GLY A 1090 -43.94 -0.68 -31.25
CA GLY A 1090 -45.28 -0.07 -31.17
C GLY A 1090 -46.20 -0.80 -30.18
N PRO A 1091 -47.41 -0.28 -29.90
CA PRO A 1091 -48.29 -0.79 -28.85
C PRO A 1091 -48.45 -2.31 -28.93
N ALA A 1092 -48.11 -2.99 -27.83
CA ALA A 1092 -48.09 -4.44 -27.77
C ALA A 1092 -49.49 -5.01 -28.07
N PRO A 1093 -49.61 -6.14 -28.80
CA PRO A 1093 -50.89 -6.82 -28.95
C PRO A 1093 -51.47 -7.17 -27.57
N ALA A 1094 -52.79 -7.06 -27.40
CA ALA A 1094 -53.47 -7.56 -26.20
C ALA A 1094 -53.06 -9.03 -25.94
N CYS A 1095 -52.93 -9.41 -24.66
CA CYS A 1095 -52.44 -10.73 -24.23
C CYS A 1095 -52.97 -11.87 -25.10
N ASN A 1096 -52.05 -12.71 -25.57
CA ASN A 1096 -52.37 -13.83 -26.44
C ASN A 1096 -51.59 -15.07 -25.99
N ALA A 1097 -52.26 -15.94 -25.24
CA ALA A 1097 -51.67 -17.15 -24.67
C ALA A 1097 -51.01 -18.10 -25.68
N ILE A 1098 -51.34 -18.02 -26.98
CA ILE A 1098 -50.69 -18.80 -28.04
C ILE A 1098 -49.37 -18.14 -28.47
N ASN A 1099 -49.34 -16.82 -28.57
CA ASN A 1099 -48.16 -16.07 -29.01
C ASN A 1099 -47.18 -15.77 -27.88
N ASP A 1100 -47.66 -15.76 -26.64
CA ASP A 1100 -46.86 -15.46 -25.45
C ASP A 1100 -46.02 -16.67 -25.01
N VAL A 1101 -46.12 -17.83 -25.68
CA VAL A 1101 -45.32 -19.03 -25.36
C VAL A 1101 -43.83 -18.75 -25.55
N VAL A 1102 -43.04 -18.99 -24.52
CA VAL A 1102 -41.57 -18.93 -24.60
C VAL A 1102 -41.05 -20.29 -25.04
N ASP A 1103 -40.85 -20.46 -26.35
CA ASP A 1103 -40.39 -21.72 -26.94
C ASP A 1103 -38.90 -22.01 -26.67
N SER A 1104 -38.10 -20.98 -26.43
CA SER A 1104 -36.70 -21.11 -26.03
C SER A 1104 -36.24 -19.87 -25.28
N LEU A 1105 -35.53 -20.06 -24.16
CA LEU A 1105 -34.90 -18.98 -23.42
C LEU A 1105 -33.37 -19.04 -23.63
N PRO A 1106 -32.75 -18.00 -24.21
CA PRO A 1106 -31.30 -17.96 -24.38
C PRO A 1106 -30.57 -18.06 -23.04
N GLY A 1107 -29.44 -18.77 -23.04
CA GLY A 1107 -28.61 -18.90 -21.84
C GLY A 1107 -28.95 -20.06 -20.93
N LEU A 1108 -30.04 -20.81 -21.14
CA LEU A 1108 -30.33 -21.98 -20.30
C LEU A 1108 -29.22 -23.04 -20.41
N THR A 1109 -28.60 -23.37 -19.28
CA THR A 1109 -27.56 -24.41 -19.19
C THR A 1109 -28.12 -25.79 -18.83
N PHE A 1110 -29.45 -25.89 -18.69
CA PHE A 1110 -30.15 -27.08 -18.23
C PHE A 1110 -31.45 -27.29 -19.03
N ASP A 1111 -31.92 -28.54 -19.08
CA ASP A 1111 -33.14 -28.94 -19.81
C ASP A 1111 -34.39 -28.57 -19.01
N PHE A 1112 -34.86 -27.33 -19.19
CA PHE A 1112 -36.04 -26.81 -18.53
C PHE A 1112 -37.33 -27.24 -19.24
N LYS A 1113 -38.17 -27.99 -18.55
CA LYS A 1113 -39.32 -28.70 -19.14
C LYS A 1113 -40.67 -28.05 -18.90
N ALA A 1114 -40.78 -27.20 -17.88
CA ALA A 1114 -42.01 -26.45 -17.63
C ALA A 1114 -42.30 -25.46 -18.77
N LYS A 1115 -43.59 -25.35 -19.10
CA LYS A 1115 -44.04 -24.36 -20.09
C LYS A 1115 -43.96 -22.96 -19.49
N GLN A 1116 -43.63 -22.02 -20.35
CA GLN A 1116 -43.43 -20.63 -19.98
C GLN A 1116 -44.21 -19.73 -20.93
N TYR A 1117 -44.73 -18.64 -20.38
CA TYR A 1117 -45.43 -17.64 -21.17
C TYR A 1117 -45.01 -16.25 -20.70
N SER A 1118 -44.57 -15.38 -21.60
CA SER A 1118 -44.17 -14.00 -21.31
C SER A 1118 -44.84 -13.06 -22.31
N GLY A 1119 -45.43 -11.99 -21.79
CA GLY A 1119 -46.15 -11.03 -22.61
C GLY A 1119 -46.57 -9.80 -21.82
N PHE A 1120 -47.45 -8.99 -22.42
CA PHE A 1120 -47.93 -7.74 -21.82
C PHE A 1120 -49.44 -7.78 -21.56
N LEU A 1121 -49.85 -7.17 -20.46
CA LEU A 1121 -51.23 -6.96 -20.04
C LEU A 1121 -51.54 -5.47 -20.12
N ASP A 1122 -52.70 -5.11 -20.67
CA ASP A 1122 -53.13 -3.74 -20.91
C ASP A 1122 -54.23 -3.31 -19.91
N PRO A 1123 -53.91 -3.03 -18.63
CA PRO A 1123 -54.93 -2.64 -17.66
C PRO A 1123 -55.64 -1.33 -18.04
N THR A 1124 -54.96 -0.45 -18.77
CA THR A 1124 -55.51 0.78 -19.35
C THR A 1124 -55.01 0.95 -20.80
N PRO A 1125 -55.62 1.83 -21.61
CA PRO A 1125 -55.11 2.14 -22.94
C PRO A 1125 -53.70 2.74 -22.96
N ALA A 1126 -53.21 3.21 -21.81
CA ALA A 1126 -51.92 3.87 -21.64
C ALA A 1126 -50.84 2.93 -21.07
N ASN A 1127 -51.24 1.95 -20.24
CA ASN A 1127 -50.30 1.20 -19.40
C ASN A 1127 -50.20 -0.25 -19.88
N TYR A 1128 -48.96 -0.75 -19.93
CA TYR A 1128 -48.63 -2.12 -20.34
C TYR A 1128 -47.78 -2.75 -19.26
N LEU A 1129 -48.33 -3.72 -18.53
CA LEU A 1129 -47.61 -4.47 -17.50
C LEU A 1129 -47.10 -5.78 -18.06
N HIS A 1130 -45.80 -6.00 -17.95
CA HIS A 1130 -45.16 -7.24 -18.36
C HIS A 1130 -45.43 -8.34 -17.33
N TYR A 1131 -45.73 -9.54 -17.82
CA TYR A 1131 -45.90 -10.73 -16.99
C TYR A 1131 -45.06 -11.88 -17.53
N TRP A 1132 -44.65 -12.76 -16.62
CA TRP A 1132 -44.03 -14.04 -16.95
C TRP A 1132 -44.65 -15.15 -16.10
N LEU A 1133 -45.30 -16.10 -16.76
CA LEU A 1133 -45.90 -17.29 -16.18
C LEU A 1133 -44.97 -18.50 -16.38
N ILE A 1134 -44.67 -19.19 -15.30
CA ILE A 1134 -43.97 -20.49 -15.28
C ILE A 1134 -44.95 -21.55 -14.78
N GLU A 1135 -45.22 -22.57 -15.61
CA GLU A 1135 -46.04 -23.71 -15.21
C GLU A 1135 -45.32 -24.62 -14.23
N ALA A 1136 -46.08 -25.38 -13.45
CA ALA A 1136 -45.50 -26.40 -12.60
C ALA A 1136 -44.94 -27.57 -13.41
N ASP A 1137 -43.81 -28.12 -12.97
CA ASP A 1137 -43.10 -29.22 -13.66
C ASP A 1137 -43.89 -30.53 -13.73
N ASP A 1138 -44.78 -30.79 -12.75
CA ASP A 1138 -45.64 -31.98 -12.73
C ASP A 1138 -47.12 -31.59 -12.56
N LYS A 1139 -47.94 -32.06 -13.51
CA LYS A 1139 -49.41 -31.87 -13.58
C LYS A 1139 -49.81 -30.41 -13.36
N PRO A 1140 -49.33 -29.47 -14.19
CA PRO A 1140 -49.60 -28.05 -13.99
C PRO A 1140 -51.10 -27.74 -13.87
N ASP A 1141 -51.97 -28.53 -14.51
CA ASP A 1141 -53.43 -28.38 -14.45
C ASP A 1141 -54.07 -28.62 -13.08
N ASP A 1142 -53.42 -29.42 -12.21
CA ASP A 1142 -53.90 -29.74 -10.87
C ASP A 1142 -53.31 -28.81 -9.79
N LYS A 1143 -52.36 -27.94 -10.17
CA LYS A 1143 -51.59 -27.09 -9.24
C LYS A 1143 -52.18 -25.70 -9.08
N PRO A 1144 -52.05 -25.07 -7.89
CA PRO A 1144 -52.49 -23.70 -7.67
C PRO A 1144 -51.71 -22.71 -8.54
N LEU A 1145 -52.22 -21.48 -8.65
CA LEU A 1145 -51.51 -20.35 -9.26
C LEU A 1145 -51.09 -19.39 -8.14
N ILE A 1146 -49.81 -19.04 -8.09
CA ILE A 1146 -49.25 -18.04 -7.18
C ILE A 1146 -48.88 -16.82 -8.01
N LEU A 1147 -49.41 -15.65 -7.64
CA LEU A 1147 -48.87 -14.37 -8.09
C LEU A 1147 -47.76 -13.94 -7.14
N TRP A 1148 -46.60 -13.61 -7.69
CA TRP A 1148 -45.48 -13.01 -6.97
C TRP A 1148 -45.31 -11.53 -7.32
N LEU A 1149 -45.22 -10.69 -6.29
CA LEU A 1149 -44.88 -9.27 -6.36
C LEU A 1149 -43.64 -8.99 -5.50
N ASN A 1150 -42.56 -8.47 -6.09
CA ASN A 1150 -41.35 -8.11 -5.34
C ASN A 1150 -41.56 -6.89 -4.43
N GLY A 1151 -40.64 -6.72 -3.48
CA GLY A 1151 -40.72 -5.74 -2.42
C GLY A 1151 -40.09 -4.39 -2.73
N GLY A 1152 -40.92 -3.34 -2.76
CA GLY A 1152 -40.52 -1.93 -2.89
C GLY A 1152 -41.17 -1.24 -4.10
N PRO A 1153 -41.65 0.02 -3.99
CA PRO A 1153 -42.12 0.76 -5.16
C PRO A 1153 -40.98 0.92 -6.17
N GLY A 1154 -41.09 0.26 -7.33
CA GLY A 1154 -40.07 0.30 -8.38
C GLY A 1154 -39.29 -1.01 -8.61
N CYS A 1155 -39.50 -2.05 -7.79
CA CYS A 1155 -38.75 -3.30 -7.89
C CYS A 1155 -39.39 -4.31 -8.85
N SER A 1156 -38.59 -4.93 -9.71
CA SER A 1156 -39.09 -5.93 -10.66
C SER A 1156 -39.37 -7.28 -9.99
N SER A 1157 -40.57 -7.83 -10.22
CA SER A 1157 -40.92 -9.20 -9.84
C SER A 1157 -40.10 -10.27 -10.56
N LEU A 1158 -39.36 -9.91 -11.62
CA LEU A 1158 -38.42 -10.84 -12.25
C LEU A 1158 -37.18 -11.09 -11.40
N ASN A 1159 -36.90 -10.29 -10.37
CA ASN A 1159 -35.89 -10.64 -9.36
C ASN A 1159 -36.30 -11.92 -8.63
N GLY A 1160 -37.55 -12.01 -8.18
CA GLY A 1160 -38.11 -13.25 -7.64
C GLY A 1160 -38.03 -14.43 -8.62
N LEU A 1161 -38.23 -14.18 -9.93
CA LEU A 1161 -38.11 -15.20 -10.98
C LEU A 1161 -36.68 -15.71 -11.17
N MET A 1162 -35.69 -14.82 -11.08
CA MET A 1162 -34.31 -15.04 -11.54
C MET A 1162 -33.27 -15.15 -10.40
N GLN A 1163 -33.66 -14.93 -9.14
CA GLN A 1163 -32.74 -14.89 -8.01
C GLN A 1163 -33.26 -15.63 -6.76
N GLU A 1164 -34.58 -15.75 -6.60
CA GLU A 1164 -35.15 -16.25 -5.33
C GLU A 1164 -35.92 -17.56 -5.53
N LEU A 1165 -37.18 -17.49 -5.95
CA LEU A 1165 -38.13 -18.59 -5.90
C LEU A 1165 -38.49 -19.15 -7.28
N GLY A 1166 -38.19 -18.42 -8.36
CA GLY A 1166 -38.37 -18.87 -9.73
C GLY A 1166 -37.32 -19.90 -10.16
N PRO A 1167 -37.54 -20.59 -11.29
CA PRO A 1167 -36.72 -21.72 -11.74
C PRO A 1167 -35.32 -21.35 -12.21
N PHE A 1168 -35.05 -20.06 -12.42
CA PHE A 1168 -33.83 -19.58 -13.04
C PHE A 1168 -32.98 -18.86 -12.00
N LEU A 1169 -31.68 -19.14 -12.01
CA LEU A 1169 -30.68 -18.33 -11.33
C LEU A 1169 -29.66 -17.84 -12.35
N ASN A 1170 -29.32 -16.55 -12.29
CA ASN A 1170 -28.30 -15.98 -13.15
C ASN A 1170 -26.92 -16.56 -12.80
N ASN A 1171 -26.20 -17.07 -13.79
CA ASN A 1171 -24.78 -17.36 -13.64
C ASN A 1171 -23.97 -16.06 -13.60
N ARG A 1172 -22.75 -16.17 -13.08
CA ARG A 1172 -21.78 -15.04 -12.97
C ARG A 1172 -21.40 -14.43 -14.32
N ASP A 1173 -21.65 -15.14 -15.43
CA ASP A 1173 -21.40 -14.64 -16.78
C ASP A 1173 -22.46 -13.64 -17.27
N GLY A 1174 -23.61 -13.51 -16.58
CA GLY A 1174 -24.73 -12.64 -16.99
C GLY A 1174 -25.40 -13.04 -18.31
N GLU A 1175 -24.98 -14.16 -18.91
CA GLU A 1175 -25.44 -14.64 -20.22
C GLU A 1175 -26.11 -16.02 -20.14
N THR A 1176 -25.83 -16.79 -19.07
CA THR A 1176 -26.38 -18.12 -18.88
C THR A 1176 -27.12 -18.27 -17.54
N LEU A 1177 -28.01 -19.26 -17.50
CA LEU A 1177 -28.91 -19.55 -16.38
C LEU A 1177 -28.70 -20.99 -15.92
N TYR A 1178 -28.63 -21.20 -14.61
CA TYR A 1178 -28.64 -22.54 -14.01
C TYR A 1178 -29.93 -22.79 -13.24
N GLU A 1179 -30.23 -24.07 -13.00
CA GLU A 1179 -31.49 -24.48 -12.40
C GLU A 1179 -31.54 -24.08 -10.93
N ASN A 1180 -32.57 -23.32 -10.55
CA ASN A 1180 -32.99 -23.26 -9.16
C ASN A 1180 -33.72 -24.55 -8.78
N VAL A 1181 -32.96 -25.52 -8.27
CA VAL A 1181 -33.51 -26.82 -7.89
C VAL A 1181 -34.53 -26.75 -6.75
N PHE A 1182 -34.64 -25.61 -6.04
CA PHE A 1182 -35.58 -25.36 -4.96
C PHE A 1182 -36.76 -24.48 -5.35
N SER A 1183 -36.92 -24.19 -6.65
CA SER A 1183 -37.95 -23.26 -7.12
C SER A 1183 -39.36 -23.74 -6.82
N TRP A 1184 -40.24 -22.76 -6.55
CA TRP A 1184 -41.63 -22.98 -6.21
C TRP A 1184 -42.47 -23.52 -7.37
N HIS A 1185 -41.98 -23.43 -8.62
CA HIS A 1185 -42.68 -24.06 -9.75
C HIS A 1185 -42.79 -25.58 -9.59
N LYS A 1186 -41.98 -26.20 -8.72
CA LYS A 1186 -42.10 -27.62 -8.37
C LYS A 1186 -43.40 -27.95 -7.63
N VAL A 1187 -44.07 -26.96 -7.03
CA VAL A 1187 -45.31 -27.14 -6.24
C VAL A 1187 -46.49 -26.28 -6.69
N ALA A 1188 -46.29 -25.26 -7.51
CA ALA A 1188 -47.34 -24.35 -8.00
C ALA A 1188 -47.03 -23.80 -9.41
N ASN A 1189 -48.02 -23.25 -10.10
CA ASN A 1189 -47.76 -22.39 -11.24
C ASN A 1189 -47.41 -20.99 -10.71
N LEU A 1190 -46.38 -20.34 -11.24
CA LEU A 1190 -45.89 -19.05 -10.76
C LEU A 1190 -46.13 -17.96 -11.80
N LEU A 1191 -46.83 -16.91 -11.42
CA LEU A 1191 -47.03 -15.70 -12.22
C LEU A 1191 -46.23 -14.57 -11.59
N PHE A 1192 -45.26 -14.03 -12.34
CA PHE A 1192 -44.50 -12.84 -11.97
C PHE A 1192 -45.07 -11.66 -12.74
N LEU A 1193 -45.51 -10.61 -12.03
CA LEU A 1193 -46.09 -9.41 -12.63
C LEU A 1193 -45.20 -8.20 -12.30
N GLU A 1194 -44.69 -7.51 -13.30
CA GLU A 1194 -43.87 -6.32 -13.10
C GLU A 1194 -44.76 -5.08 -12.91
N THR A 1195 -44.75 -4.53 -11.70
CA THR A 1195 -45.62 -3.44 -11.28
C THR A 1195 -44.90 -2.54 -10.26
N PRO A 1196 -45.17 -1.22 -10.21
CA PRO A 1196 -46.06 -0.44 -11.08
C PRO A 1196 -45.58 -0.36 -12.54
N ARG A 1197 -46.38 0.26 -13.41
CA ARG A 1197 -45.96 0.64 -14.77
C ARG A 1197 -44.60 1.38 -14.74
N ASP A 1198 -43.77 1.18 -15.76
CA ASP A 1198 -42.38 1.65 -15.85
C ASP A 1198 -41.35 0.91 -14.97
N VAL A 1199 -41.74 -0.22 -14.38
CA VAL A 1199 -40.82 -1.16 -13.71
C VAL A 1199 -40.46 -2.31 -14.63
N GLY A 1200 -39.16 -2.56 -14.76
CA GLY A 1200 -38.64 -3.66 -15.57
C GLY A 1200 -39.03 -3.51 -17.03
N TYR A 1201 -39.72 -4.52 -17.60
CA TYR A 1201 -40.22 -4.41 -18.98
C TYR A 1201 -41.56 -3.70 -19.09
N SER A 1202 -42.29 -3.48 -18.00
CA SER A 1202 -43.56 -2.73 -18.00
C SER A 1202 -43.34 -1.28 -18.45
N PHE A 1203 -44.26 -0.72 -19.23
CA PHE A 1203 -44.11 0.62 -19.80
C PHE A 1203 -45.44 1.30 -20.09
N ARG A 1204 -45.37 2.59 -20.43
CA ARG A 1204 -46.51 3.39 -20.91
C ARG A 1204 -46.42 3.75 -22.39
N SER A 1205 -47.57 3.78 -23.08
CA SER A 1205 -47.65 4.29 -24.45
C SER A 1205 -47.73 5.82 -24.47
N ASN A 1206 -47.07 6.43 -25.46
CA ASN A 1206 -47.02 7.88 -25.62
C ASN A 1206 -48.34 8.51 -26.12
N GLU A 1207 -49.39 7.72 -26.39
CA GLU A 1207 -50.57 8.17 -27.13
C GLU A 1207 -51.83 8.40 -26.28
N ALA A 1208 -51.83 8.03 -25.00
CA ALA A 1208 -52.99 8.18 -24.13
C ALA A 1208 -52.81 9.35 -23.13
N ALA A 1209 -53.78 10.27 -23.14
CA ALA A 1209 -53.84 11.39 -22.20
C ALA A 1209 -54.35 10.90 -20.84
N ASP A 1210 -53.45 10.43 -19.98
CA ASP A 1210 -53.75 10.23 -18.57
C ASP A 1210 -53.83 11.60 -17.86
N SER A 1211 -54.77 11.77 -16.92
CA SER A 1211 -55.04 13.08 -16.31
C SER A 1211 -53.91 13.60 -15.39
N ASP A 1212 -53.01 12.71 -14.97
CA ASP A 1212 -51.78 13.03 -14.27
C ASP A 1212 -50.71 11.93 -14.52
N PRO A 1213 -49.77 12.13 -15.47
CA PRO A 1213 -48.84 11.09 -15.87
C PRO A 1213 -47.82 10.72 -14.78
N ASP A 1214 -47.57 11.56 -13.78
CA ASP A 1214 -46.52 11.31 -12.79
C ASP A 1214 -47.06 10.84 -11.44
N LEU A 1215 -48.36 10.53 -11.36
CA LEU A 1215 -49.00 10.05 -10.14
C LEU A 1215 -48.85 8.54 -9.97
N TYR A 1216 -47.90 8.14 -9.12
CA TYR A 1216 -47.80 6.79 -8.57
C TYR A 1216 -48.35 6.78 -7.15
N ASN A 1217 -49.37 5.95 -6.91
CA ASN A 1217 -49.85 5.68 -5.57
C ASN A 1217 -50.35 4.24 -5.48
N ASP A 1218 -50.51 3.77 -4.24
CA ASP A 1218 -50.84 2.38 -3.94
C ASP A 1218 -52.21 2.01 -4.52
N ASP A 1219 -53.20 2.89 -4.43
CA ASP A 1219 -54.55 2.64 -4.95
C ASP A 1219 -54.57 2.47 -6.48
N LEU A 1220 -53.83 3.31 -7.21
CA LEU A 1220 -53.72 3.23 -8.67
C LEU A 1220 -52.92 2.01 -9.12
N THR A 1221 -51.85 1.67 -8.38
CA THR A 1221 -51.03 0.49 -8.66
C THR A 1221 -51.83 -0.79 -8.42
N ALA A 1222 -52.60 -0.85 -7.32
CA ALA A 1222 -53.49 -1.95 -7.03
C ALA A 1222 -54.62 -2.07 -8.07
N ASP A 1223 -55.22 -0.96 -8.51
CA ASP A 1223 -56.26 -0.96 -9.56
C ASP A 1223 -55.71 -1.43 -10.91
N ASP A 1224 -54.51 -0.98 -11.31
CA ASP A 1224 -53.82 -1.45 -12.52
C ASP A 1224 -53.47 -2.96 -12.40
N ASN A 1225 -53.03 -3.43 -11.24
CA ASN A 1225 -52.75 -4.86 -10.99
C ASN A 1225 -54.01 -5.72 -11.10
N VAL A 1226 -55.11 -5.30 -10.49
CA VAL A 1226 -56.40 -6.03 -10.56
C VAL A 1226 -56.90 -6.11 -12.00
N LYS A 1227 -56.85 -4.99 -12.75
CA LYS A 1227 -57.25 -4.97 -14.17
C LYS A 1227 -56.34 -5.84 -15.03
N ALA A 1228 -55.03 -5.81 -14.79
CA ALA A 1228 -54.06 -6.67 -15.48
C ALA A 1228 -54.35 -8.15 -15.19
N LEU A 1229 -54.66 -8.52 -13.95
CA LEU A 1229 -55.03 -9.89 -13.58
C LEU A 1229 -56.33 -10.35 -14.24
N VAL A 1230 -57.35 -9.48 -14.35
CA VAL A 1230 -58.58 -9.81 -15.11
C VAL A 1230 -58.24 -10.13 -16.57
N LYS A 1231 -57.39 -9.31 -17.20
CA LYS A 1231 -56.90 -9.56 -18.57
C LYS A 1231 -56.09 -10.84 -18.69
N PHE A 1232 -55.24 -11.12 -17.72
CA PHE A 1232 -54.47 -12.37 -17.66
C PHE A 1232 -55.39 -13.58 -17.61
N PHE A 1233 -56.40 -13.57 -16.74
CA PHE A 1233 -57.39 -14.64 -16.65
C PHE A 1233 -58.29 -14.74 -17.89
N ASP A 1234 -58.50 -13.62 -18.59
CA ASP A 1234 -59.20 -13.62 -19.86
C ASP A 1234 -58.41 -14.32 -20.97
N CYS A 1235 -57.11 -14.08 -20.98
CA CYS A 1235 -56.14 -14.63 -21.92
C CYS A 1235 -55.80 -16.10 -21.62
N HIS A 1236 -55.56 -16.43 -20.36
CA HIS A 1236 -55.20 -17.76 -19.87
C HIS A 1236 -56.38 -18.42 -19.14
N VAL A 1237 -57.48 -18.65 -19.87
CA VAL A 1237 -58.77 -19.12 -19.33
C VAL A 1237 -58.69 -20.37 -18.45
N LYS A 1238 -57.67 -21.22 -18.63
CA LYS A 1238 -57.45 -22.44 -17.85
C LYS A 1238 -57.10 -22.21 -16.37
N TYR A 1239 -56.73 -20.98 -15.98
CA TYR A 1239 -56.43 -20.64 -14.59
C TYR A 1239 -57.58 -19.97 -13.82
N ARG A 1240 -58.69 -19.59 -14.49
CA ARG A 1240 -59.82 -18.82 -13.88
C ARG A 1240 -60.46 -19.46 -12.64
N ASN A 1241 -60.46 -20.79 -12.55
CA ASN A 1241 -61.13 -21.54 -11.48
C ASN A 1241 -60.15 -22.31 -10.59
N ARG A 1242 -58.87 -21.92 -10.57
CA ARG A 1242 -57.84 -22.56 -9.74
C ARG A 1242 -57.70 -21.86 -8.40
N PRO A 1243 -57.23 -22.57 -7.34
CA PRO A 1243 -56.78 -21.90 -6.13
C PRO A 1243 -55.68 -20.89 -6.48
N PHE A 1244 -55.95 -19.62 -6.18
CA PHE A 1244 -55.07 -18.49 -6.49
C PHE A 1244 -54.56 -17.89 -5.18
N PHE A 1245 -53.24 -17.74 -5.08
CA PHE A 1245 -52.58 -17.16 -3.92
C PHE A 1245 -51.82 -15.91 -4.35
N LEU A 1246 -52.06 -14.80 -3.64
CA LEU A 1246 -51.27 -13.59 -3.76
C LEU A 1246 -50.14 -13.66 -2.75
N MET A 1247 -48.90 -13.55 -3.22
CA MET A 1247 -47.72 -13.56 -2.38
C MET A 1247 -46.80 -12.41 -2.80
N GLY A 1248 -46.16 -11.80 -1.82
CA GLY A 1248 -45.18 -10.77 -2.07
C GLY A 1248 -44.26 -10.64 -0.87
N GLU A 1249 -43.09 -10.07 -1.12
CA GLU A 1249 -42.10 -9.74 -0.10
C GLU A 1249 -42.15 -8.23 0.21
N SER A 1250 -41.82 -7.86 1.45
CA SER A 1250 -41.77 -6.45 1.89
C SER A 1250 -43.02 -5.64 1.49
N TYR A 1251 -42.87 -4.50 0.80
CA TYR A 1251 -43.98 -3.66 0.33
C TYR A 1251 -44.86 -4.33 -0.73
N GLY A 1252 -44.43 -5.43 -1.36
CA GLY A 1252 -45.26 -6.22 -2.26
C GLY A 1252 -46.51 -6.80 -1.58
N GLY A 1253 -46.48 -6.97 -0.24
CA GLY A 1253 -47.65 -7.35 0.55
C GLY A 1253 -48.63 -6.19 0.87
N VAL A 1254 -48.29 -4.96 0.48
CA VAL A 1254 -49.15 -3.76 0.68
C VAL A 1254 -50.13 -3.57 -0.49
N TYR A 1255 -49.77 -4.04 -1.70
CA TYR A 1255 -50.56 -3.87 -2.95
C TYR A 1255 -51.66 -4.90 -3.17
#